data_AF-A0A364NP22-F1
#
_entry.id   AF-A0A364NP22-F1
#
_cell.length_a   1.000
_cell.length_b   1.000
_cell.length_c   1.000
_cell.angle_alpha   90.00
_cell.angle_beta   90.00
_cell.angle_gamma   90.00
#
_symmetry.space_group_name_H-M   'P 1'
#
loop_
_entity.id
_entity.type
_entity.pdbx_description
1 polymer ?
#
loop_
_entity_poly.entity_id
_entity_poly.type
_entity_poly.pdbx_seq_one_letter_code
_entity_poly.pdbx_strand_id
1 'polypeptide(L)'
;MLLFSVLIALIGLALTAGGIQLLSLGGSLYYLAAGLVLLLNAWLGFKRHALTRPLFALFLVVTMIWSLWESGYDWWALAPRLGLFMLLAIPLLVSKVADKGGRKVLFPVWAVLGVMTLGSLLANPHDLSGKLDMQVVRESPNLGYSPESSWYAYGRTNMGQRYSPLDQITPQNVGKLEEAWRYRTGDMKRPEDVTETTYQATPLKIGDTLYLCTPHNWLVALDADQGTKRWVYDAKVPAQSQRQHQTCRGVSYLPPDSGETPSAEQLNIAAETQPPVECDAALFMPTSDARLLAFDPATGALCARFGNNGELDLTHNMPYKQAGFYYSTSPPVVANGLIIVAGSVNDNYDKNSPSGVIRAYDAKTAALVWNWDSGNPYDTTPIAPDEVYMASSPNSWAVASADEELGLIYFPMGNRTPDQLGWYRSEHDETYASSVVALSLDTGQVVWVQQFVHHDLWDMDTPAQPSLIDLDTENGPQPALVIPTKQGDVYVLNRETGEPIFPITELPAPQGTVELDHAAPTQPISALTFRPPAMTEKEMWGATPLDQMWCRIQFKSLRYEGQYTPPSEQGTLVYPGNFGVFNWGGIAVDPKRQLMFGMPVYLAFIQQLVKKDGSDMGATNQGEQGLNSNEGAPYAVDMRPFLSPLDIPCQQPPWGYVAGVDLKTGEIVYKHTNGTIQDLSPLPLPLKMGVPGIGGPVITEGGVAFLAATVDDYLRAYDVSTGEQLWQARLPAGGQATPMTYLNSLGEQMVVQVAGGHGSVGTSIGDYVIAYKLKR
;
A
#
# COMPACT_ATOMS: atom_id res chain seq x y z
N MET A 1 -31.53 -38.60 5.70
CA MET A 1 -30.54 -39.41 6.44
C MET A 1 -29.50 -40.02 5.53
N LEU A 2 -29.84 -40.84 4.53
CA LEU A 2 -28.82 -41.49 3.68
C LEU A 2 -27.93 -40.48 2.91
N LEU A 3 -28.52 -39.53 2.19
CA LEU A 3 -27.79 -38.45 1.50
C LEU A 3 -26.94 -37.61 2.45
N PHE A 4 -27.47 -37.31 3.65
CA PHE A 4 -26.73 -36.59 4.68
C PHE A 4 -25.53 -37.40 5.20
N SER A 5 -25.70 -38.70 5.44
CA SER A 5 -24.60 -39.59 5.84
C SER A 5 -23.53 -39.70 4.75
N VAL A 6 -23.90 -39.68 3.46
CA VAL A 6 -22.94 -39.60 2.35
C VAL A 6 -22.14 -38.29 2.42
N LEU A 7 -22.82 -37.15 2.59
CA LEU A 7 -22.14 -35.84 2.72
C LEU A 7 -21.15 -35.82 3.90
N ILE A 8 -21.58 -36.27 5.08
CA ILE A 8 -20.69 -36.36 6.26
C ILE A 8 -19.51 -37.31 6.00
N ALA A 9 -19.73 -38.43 5.30
CA ALA A 9 -18.65 -39.34 4.94
C ALA A 9 -17.63 -38.69 4.00
N LEU A 10 -18.08 -37.94 2.98
CA LEU A 10 -17.19 -37.23 2.05
C LEU A 10 -16.34 -36.19 2.77
N ILE A 11 -16.95 -35.36 3.63
CA ILE A 11 -16.24 -34.37 4.45
C ILE A 11 -15.26 -35.08 5.41
N GLY A 12 -15.70 -36.17 6.04
CA GLY A 12 -14.86 -36.97 6.93
C GLY A 12 -13.66 -37.60 6.22
N LEU A 13 -13.82 -38.10 4.99
CA LEU A 13 -12.74 -38.62 4.16
C LEU A 13 -11.74 -37.51 3.81
N ALA A 14 -12.22 -36.35 3.36
CA ALA A 14 -11.37 -35.22 3.02
C ALA A 14 -10.55 -34.74 4.22
N LEU A 15 -11.19 -34.55 5.38
CA LEU A 15 -10.52 -34.17 6.63
C LEU A 15 -9.53 -35.23 7.12
N THR A 16 -9.83 -36.52 6.95
CA THR A 16 -8.92 -37.60 7.31
C THR A 16 -7.68 -37.57 6.42
N ALA A 17 -7.85 -37.48 5.10
CA ALA A 17 -6.75 -37.46 4.14
C ALA A 17 -5.85 -36.23 4.31
N GLY A 18 -6.44 -35.03 4.34
CA GLY A 18 -5.67 -33.81 4.57
C GLY A 18 -5.11 -33.74 6.00
N GLY A 19 -5.81 -34.29 6.99
CA GLY A 19 -5.30 -34.40 8.35
C GLY A 19 -4.07 -35.30 8.49
N ILE A 20 -4.00 -36.40 7.72
CA ILE A 20 -2.79 -37.24 7.62
C ILE A 20 -1.64 -36.43 7.03
N GLN A 21 -1.90 -35.70 5.92
CA GLN A 21 -0.88 -34.87 5.28
C GLN A 21 -0.39 -33.76 6.22
N LEU A 22 -1.30 -33.02 6.85
CA LEU A 22 -0.95 -31.97 7.80
C LEU A 22 -0.13 -32.52 8.98
N LEU A 23 -0.52 -33.66 9.53
CA LEU A 23 0.22 -34.31 10.62
C LEU A 23 1.62 -34.75 10.17
N SER A 24 1.76 -35.23 8.93
CA SER A 24 3.07 -35.61 8.37
C SER A 24 4.03 -34.41 8.21
N LEU A 25 3.49 -33.20 8.09
CA LEU A 25 4.23 -31.94 8.07
C LEU A 25 4.40 -31.34 9.49
N GLY A 26 4.08 -32.08 10.56
CA GLY A 26 4.17 -31.61 11.93
C GLY A 26 3.10 -30.58 12.34
N GLY A 27 1.96 -30.58 11.64
CA GLY A 27 0.82 -29.72 11.95
C GLY A 27 -0.21 -30.34 12.91
N SER A 28 -1.38 -29.70 13.02
CA SER A 28 -2.43 -30.08 13.97
C SER A 28 -3.03 -31.47 13.72
N LEU A 29 -3.09 -32.29 14.78
CA LEU A 29 -3.79 -33.59 14.81
C LEU A 29 -5.32 -33.47 14.71
N TYR A 30 -5.88 -32.28 14.98
CA TYR A 30 -7.32 -32.07 15.09
C TYR A 30 -8.07 -32.52 13.83
N TYR A 31 -7.57 -32.20 12.64
CA TYR A 31 -8.28 -32.48 11.38
C TYR A 31 -8.39 -33.98 11.11
N LEU A 32 -7.35 -34.75 11.42
CA LEU A 32 -7.39 -36.22 11.37
C LEU A 32 -8.43 -36.78 12.34
N ALA A 33 -8.38 -36.34 13.61
CA ALA A 33 -9.33 -36.79 14.62
C ALA A 33 -10.79 -36.44 14.26
N ALA A 34 -11.02 -35.21 13.78
CA ALA A 34 -12.32 -34.74 13.31
C ALA A 34 -12.83 -35.58 12.13
N GLY A 35 -11.96 -35.84 11.14
CA GLY A 35 -12.28 -36.70 10.00
C GLY A 35 -12.76 -38.10 10.42
N LEU A 36 -12.00 -38.76 11.31
CA LEU A 36 -12.35 -40.09 11.83
C LEU A 36 -13.67 -40.10 12.61
N VAL A 37 -13.93 -39.07 13.43
CA VAL A 37 -15.19 -38.94 14.17
C VAL A 37 -16.37 -38.74 13.23
N LEU A 38 -16.22 -37.95 12.16
CA LEU A 38 -17.25 -37.75 11.15
C LEU A 38 -17.52 -39.02 10.34
N LEU A 39 -16.48 -39.80 9.99
CA LEU A 39 -16.66 -41.11 9.35
C LEU A 39 -17.44 -42.09 10.22
N LEU A 40 -17.12 -42.15 11.52
CA LEU A 40 -17.88 -42.93 12.49
C LEU A 40 -19.33 -42.43 12.59
N ASN A 41 -19.54 -41.11 12.60
CA ASN A 41 -20.87 -40.51 12.62
C ASN A 41 -21.69 -40.88 11.39
N ALA A 42 -21.09 -40.81 10.20
CA ALA A 42 -21.71 -41.22 8.94
C ALA A 42 -22.09 -42.70 8.95
N TRP A 43 -21.18 -43.58 9.39
CA TRP A 43 -21.42 -45.01 9.53
C TRP A 43 -22.60 -45.31 10.47
N LEU A 44 -22.65 -44.68 11.65
CA LEU A 44 -23.78 -44.77 12.58
C LEU A 44 -25.07 -44.25 11.94
N GLY A 45 -24.99 -43.17 11.15
CA GLY A 45 -26.12 -42.60 10.41
C GLY A 45 -26.68 -43.55 9.36
N PHE A 46 -25.84 -44.26 8.60
CA PHE A 46 -26.26 -45.32 7.68
C PHE A 46 -26.96 -46.47 8.40
N LYS A 47 -26.47 -46.82 9.60
CA LYS A 47 -27.10 -47.82 10.48
C LYS A 47 -28.33 -47.30 11.24
N ARG A 48 -28.67 -46.01 11.12
CA ARG A 48 -29.74 -45.33 11.87
C ARG A 48 -29.60 -45.55 13.39
N HIS A 49 -28.37 -45.52 13.88
CA HIS A 49 -28.05 -45.83 15.28
C HIS A 49 -28.39 -44.67 16.21
N ALA A 50 -28.76 -44.96 17.48
CA ALA A 50 -29.16 -43.94 18.46
C ALA A 50 -28.01 -42.99 18.84
N LEU A 51 -26.76 -43.43 18.70
CA LEU A 51 -25.55 -42.67 19.05
C LEU A 51 -25.16 -41.60 18.01
N THR A 52 -25.78 -41.54 16.82
CA THR A 52 -25.42 -40.56 15.79
C THR A 52 -25.51 -39.12 16.31
N ARG A 53 -26.56 -38.77 17.06
CA ARG A 53 -26.73 -37.40 17.58
C ARG A 53 -25.85 -37.10 18.81
N PRO A 54 -25.77 -37.95 19.85
CA PRO A 54 -24.85 -37.74 20.96
C PRO A 54 -23.39 -37.63 20.53
N LEU A 55 -22.94 -38.46 19.57
CA LEU A 55 -21.58 -38.37 19.05
C LEU A 55 -21.33 -37.03 18.34
N PHE A 56 -22.29 -36.56 17.53
CA PHE A 56 -22.17 -35.25 16.88
C PHE A 56 -22.19 -34.10 17.89
N ALA A 57 -23.00 -34.20 18.95
CA ALA A 57 -23.03 -33.21 20.02
C ALA A 57 -21.69 -33.15 20.77
N LEU A 58 -21.11 -34.30 21.12
CA LEU A 58 -19.78 -34.37 21.72
C LEU A 58 -18.71 -33.79 20.79
N PHE A 59 -18.79 -34.12 19.50
CA PHE A 59 -17.89 -33.56 18.48
C PHE A 59 -17.94 -32.02 18.49
N LEU A 60 -19.12 -31.40 18.45
CA LEU A 60 -19.25 -29.95 18.51
C LEU A 60 -18.64 -29.34 19.79
N VAL A 61 -18.83 -29.97 20.94
CA VAL A 61 -18.25 -29.50 22.22
C VAL A 61 -16.72 -29.57 22.18
N VAL A 62 -16.16 -30.70 21.73
CA VAL A 62 -14.71 -30.89 21.62
C VAL A 62 -14.12 -29.89 20.61
N THR A 63 -14.76 -29.70 19.47
CA THR A 63 -14.36 -28.71 18.47
C THR A 63 -14.38 -27.29 19.05
N MET A 64 -15.42 -26.91 19.81
CA MET A 64 -15.46 -25.59 20.47
C MET A 64 -14.30 -25.43 21.45
N ILE A 65 -14.05 -26.42 22.32
CA ILE A 65 -12.95 -26.36 23.30
C ILE A 65 -11.62 -26.20 22.59
N TRP A 66 -11.38 -26.99 21.54
CA TRP A 66 -10.17 -26.87 20.72
C TRP A 66 -10.07 -25.50 20.05
N SER A 67 -11.17 -24.99 19.47
CA SER A 67 -11.19 -23.70 18.77
C SER A 67 -10.88 -22.53 19.70
N LEU A 68 -11.46 -22.52 20.91
CA LEU A 68 -11.20 -21.51 21.93
C LEU A 68 -9.77 -21.59 22.48
N TRP A 69 -9.26 -22.81 22.68
CA TRP A 69 -7.86 -23.00 23.11
C TRP A 69 -6.86 -22.55 22.04
N GLU A 70 -7.21 -22.75 20.77
CA GLU A 70 -6.30 -22.46 19.67
C GLU A 70 -6.31 -20.99 19.27
N SER A 71 -7.48 -20.36 19.23
CA SER A 71 -7.67 -19.02 18.63
C SER A 71 -8.30 -17.98 19.54
N GLY A 72 -8.66 -18.35 20.77
CA GLY A 72 -9.36 -17.45 21.69
C GLY A 72 -10.81 -17.17 21.24
N TYR A 73 -11.35 -16.04 21.68
CA TYR A 73 -12.73 -15.64 21.44
C TYR A 73 -12.81 -14.57 20.35
N ASP A 74 -12.55 -14.99 19.11
CA ASP A 74 -12.54 -14.15 17.91
C ASP A 74 -13.51 -14.76 16.88
N TRP A 75 -14.48 -13.97 16.42
CA TRP A 75 -15.45 -14.42 15.42
C TRP A 75 -14.78 -14.96 14.15
N TRP A 76 -13.81 -14.24 13.60
CA TRP A 76 -13.22 -14.62 12.32
C TRP A 76 -12.37 -15.87 12.45
N ALA A 77 -11.77 -16.12 13.62
CA ALA A 77 -11.07 -17.35 13.90
C ALA A 77 -12.03 -18.53 14.16
N LEU A 78 -13.13 -18.29 14.88
CA LEU A 78 -14.08 -19.32 15.29
C LEU A 78 -15.01 -19.75 14.15
N ALA A 79 -15.39 -18.83 13.26
CA ALA A 79 -16.31 -19.06 12.16
C ALA A 79 -15.89 -20.24 11.25
N PRO A 80 -14.66 -20.33 10.72
CA PRO A 80 -14.28 -21.45 9.88
C PRO A 80 -14.12 -22.75 10.65
N ARG A 81 -13.76 -22.71 11.94
CA ARG A 81 -13.58 -23.90 12.78
C ARG A 81 -14.91 -24.57 13.16
N LEU A 82 -15.97 -23.77 13.30
CA LEU A 82 -17.26 -24.21 13.83
C LEU A 82 -18.39 -24.15 12.82
N GLY A 83 -18.42 -23.14 11.94
CA GLY A 83 -19.56 -22.77 11.11
C GLY A 83 -20.11 -23.91 10.28
N LEU A 84 -19.25 -24.60 9.52
CA LEU A 84 -19.66 -25.76 8.71
C LEU A 84 -20.28 -26.87 9.58
N PHE A 85 -19.66 -27.20 10.72
CA PHE A 85 -20.17 -28.26 11.60
C PHE A 85 -21.49 -27.88 12.26
N MET A 86 -21.67 -26.60 12.60
CA MET A 86 -22.92 -26.05 13.11
C MET A 86 -24.04 -26.13 12.07
N LEU A 87 -23.75 -25.85 10.79
CA LEU A 87 -24.71 -26.01 9.69
C LEU A 87 -25.06 -27.49 9.46
N LEU A 88 -24.07 -28.38 9.52
CA LEU A 88 -24.26 -29.82 9.39
C LEU A 88 -25.08 -30.43 10.55
N ALA A 89 -25.19 -29.76 11.70
CA ALA A 89 -26.08 -30.18 12.78
C ALA A 89 -27.57 -30.03 12.43
N ILE A 90 -27.94 -29.08 11.55
CA ILE A 90 -29.35 -28.72 11.28
C ILE A 90 -30.16 -29.92 10.74
N PRO A 91 -29.69 -30.67 9.72
CA PRO A 91 -30.40 -31.88 9.26
C PRO A 91 -30.60 -32.93 10.37
N LEU A 92 -29.65 -33.05 11.30
CA LEU A 92 -29.76 -33.96 12.45
C LEU A 92 -30.82 -33.50 13.46
N LEU A 93 -31.04 -32.19 13.62
CA LEU A 93 -32.06 -31.61 14.50
C LEU A 93 -33.48 -31.74 13.94
N VAL A 94 -33.63 -31.62 12.61
CA VAL A 94 -34.95 -31.64 11.94
C VAL A 94 -35.44 -33.07 11.66
N SER A 95 -34.53 -34.01 11.40
CA SER A 95 -34.89 -35.40 11.06
C SER A 95 -35.67 -36.11 12.17
N LYS A 96 -36.79 -36.75 11.83
CA LYS A 96 -37.54 -37.63 12.76
C LYS A 96 -37.03 -39.08 12.76
N VAL A 97 -36.11 -39.43 11.86
CA VAL A 97 -35.62 -40.81 11.69
C VAL A 97 -34.70 -41.18 12.86
N ALA A 98 -34.98 -42.32 13.50
CA ALA A 98 -34.20 -42.89 14.60
C ALA A 98 -34.01 -41.97 15.83
N ASP A 99 -34.98 -41.09 16.12
CA ASP A 99 -34.94 -40.22 17.30
C ASP A 99 -35.29 -40.95 18.61
N LYS A 100 -34.30 -41.61 19.21
CA LYS A 100 -34.40 -42.17 20.57
C LYS A 100 -33.97 -41.14 21.64
N GLY A 101 -34.45 -39.90 21.53
CA GLY A 101 -34.13 -38.81 22.47
C GLY A 101 -32.81 -38.09 22.22
N GLY A 102 -32.00 -38.50 21.23
CA GLY A 102 -30.72 -37.85 20.89
C GLY A 102 -30.88 -36.38 20.48
N ARG A 103 -32.05 -35.96 19.98
CA ARG A 103 -32.34 -34.55 19.69
C ARG A 103 -32.35 -33.68 20.97
N LYS A 104 -32.77 -34.24 22.12
CA LYS A 104 -32.75 -33.54 23.41
C LYS A 104 -31.34 -33.28 23.93
N VAL A 105 -30.33 -33.97 23.38
CA VAL A 105 -28.91 -33.75 23.68
C VAL A 105 -28.29 -32.77 22.68
N LEU A 106 -28.50 -32.98 21.38
CA LEU A 106 -27.88 -32.16 20.34
C LEU A 106 -28.42 -30.72 20.33
N PHE A 107 -29.72 -30.50 20.55
CA PHE A 107 -30.31 -29.16 20.45
C PHE A 107 -29.75 -28.17 21.49
N PRO A 108 -29.71 -28.47 22.81
CA PRO A 108 -29.12 -27.55 23.78
C PRO A 108 -27.66 -27.25 23.50
N VAL A 109 -26.87 -28.26 23.11
CA VAL A 109 -25.47 -28.09 22.74
C VAL A 109 -25.34 -27.14 21.55
N TRP A 110 -26.08 -27.40 20.46
CA TRP A 110 -26.06 -26.56 19.27
C TRP A 110 -26.52 -25.12 19.56
N ALA A 111 -27.57 -24.94 20.38
CA ALA A 111 -28.05 -23.61 20.74
C ALA A 111 -27.02 -22.83 21.57
N VAL A 112 -26.45 -23.45 22.61
CA VAL A 112 -25.43 -22.81 23.47
C VAL A 112 -24.19 -22.47 22.67
N LEU A 113 -23.66 -23.44 21.90
CA LEU A 113 -22.47 -23.20 21.08
C LEU A 113 -22.73 -22.16 20.00
N GLY A 114 -23.91 -22.15 19.38
CA GLY A 114 -24.29 -21.13 18.41
C GLY A 114 -24.34 -19.73 19.00
N VAL A 115 -24.92 -19.57 20.19
CA VAL A 115 -24.91 -18.29 20.92
C VAL A 115 -23.48 -17.89 21.31
N MET A 116 -22.66 -18.84 21.78
CA MET A 116 -21.25 -18.57 22.10
C MET A 116 -20.47 -18.14 20.85
N THR A 117 -20.60 -18.81 19.72
CA THR A 117 -19.92 -18.40 18.48
C THR A 117 -20.42 -17.03 18.01
N LEU A 118 -21.73 -16.82 17.93
CA LEU A 118 -22.28 -15.53 17.47
C LEU A 118 -22.00 -14.37 18.44
N GLY A 119 -21.89 -14.65 19.75
CA GLY A 119 -21.51 -13.66 20.75
C GLY A 119 -20.11 -13.08 20.52
N SER A 120 -19.22 -13.82 19.85
CA SER A 120 -17.86 -13.33 19.53
C SER A 120 -17.85 -12.22 18.48
N LEU A 121 -18.95 -11.99 17.75
CA LEU A 121 -19.11 -10.82 16.86
C LEU A 121 -19.10 -9.49 17.62
N LEU A 122 -19.38 -9.52 18.92
CA LEU A 122 -19.35 -8.34 19.78
C LEU A 122 -17.95 -8.08 20.36
N ALA A 123 -17.02 -9.02 20.19
CA ALA A 123 -15.64 -8.87 20.65
C ALA A 123 -14.77 -8.31 19.52
N ASN A 124 -13.92 -7.34 19.84
CA ASN A 124 -12.89 -6.80 18.94
C ASN A 124 -11.51 -7.04 19.54
N PRO A 125 -11.01 -8.30 19.56
CA PRO A 125 -9.76 -8.64 20.26
C PRO A 125 -8.51 -8.01 19.64
N HIS A 126 -8.60 -7.48 18.41
CA HIS A 126 -7.50 -6.86 17.68
C HIS A 126 -7.47 -5.33 17.77
N ASP A 127 -8.50 -4.72 18.37
CA ASP A 127 -8.59 -3.27 18.51
C ASP A 127 -7.85 -2.81 19.78
N LEU A 128 -6.96 -1.84 19.61
CA LEU A 128 -6.34 -1.08 20.68
C LEU A 128 -7.08 0.25 20.81
N SER A 129 -7.80 0.43 21.92
CA SER A 129 -8.50 1.69 22.20
C SER A 129 -7.60 2.63 23.00
N GLY A 130 -7.55 3.89 22.58
CA GLY A 130 -6.85 4.96 23.30
C GLY A 130 -7.29 6.31 22.79
N LYS A 131 -6.72 7.37 23.35
CA LYS A 131 -7.01 8.75 22.96
C LYS A 131 -5.73 9.56 22.92
N LEU A 132 -5.37 10.05 21.74
CA LEU A 132 -4.26 10.99 21.56
C LEU A 132 -4.56 12.31 22.28
N ASP A 133 -3.51 12.91 22.82
CA ASP A 133 -3.57 14.27 23.33
C ASP A 133 -3.66 15.25 22.16
N MET A 134 -4.74 16.03 22.12
CA MET A 134 -4.98 17.02 21.07
C MET A 134 -4.47 18.41 21.45
N GLN A 135 -3.73 18.54 22.55
CA GLN A 135 -3.06 19.78 22.93
C GLN A 135 -2.08 20.22 21.83
N VAL A 136 -2.16 21.50 21.47
CA VAL A 136 -1.17 22.13 20.60
C VAL A 136 0.14 22.22 21.35
N VAL A 137 1.15 21.56 20.81
CA VAL A 137 2.54 21.57 21.31
C VAL A 137 3.27 22.76 20.71
N ARG A 138 3.06 23.00 19.41
CA ARG A 138 3.69 24.07 18.65
C ARG A 138 2.64 24.89 17.89
N GLU A 139 2.46 26.15 18.28
CA GLU A 139 1.46 27.05 17.68
C GLU A 139 1.75 27.43 16.21
N SER A 140 3.03 27.55 15.87
CA SER A 140 3.48 27.98 14.54
C SER A 140 4.58 27.05 14.02
N PRO A 141 4.25 25.78 13.68
CA PRO A 141 5.21 24.88 13.08
C PRO A 141 5.56 25.29 11.65
N ASN A 142 6.72 24.86 11.17
CA ASN A 142 7.05 24.99 9.75
C ASN A 142 6.17 24.02 8.93
N LEU A 143 5.28 24.58 8.11
CA LEU A 143 4.39 23.83 7.22
C LEU A 143 4.90 23.78 5.77
N GLY A 144 6.06 24.40 5.48
CA GLY A 144 6.50 24.72 4.14
C GLY A 144 5.62 25.80 3.47
N TYR A 145 6.00 26.20 2.26
CA TYR A 145 5.27 27.23 1.52
C TYR A 145 4.12 26.64 0.69
N SER A 146 2.90 26.97 1.08
CA SER A 146 1.67 26.91 0.26
C SER A 146 0.64 27.82 0.92
N PRO A 147 -0.11 28.65 0.18
CA PRO A 147 -1.23 29.40 0.74
C PRO A 147 -2.18 28.46 1.49
N GLU A 148 -2.78 28.97 2.57
CA GLU A 148 -3.70 28.20 3.43
C GLU A 148 -4.86 27.58 2.62
N SER A 149 -5.39 28.34 1.66
CA SER A 149 -6.46 27.93 0.77
C SER A 149 -6.04 26.93 -0.30
N SER A 150 -4.75 26.55 -0.39
CA SER A 150 -4.15 25.89 -1.55
C SER A 150 -3.37 24.61 -1.21
N TRP A 151 -2.97 23.88 -2.26
CA TRP A 151 -2.24 22.62 -2.18
C TRP A 151 -1.24 22.54 -3.34
N TYR A 152 0.02 22.92 -3.11
CA TYR A 152 1.01 23.16 -4.17
C TYR A 152 1.92 21.96 -4.50
N ALA A 153 2.01 20.99 -3.60
CA ALA A 153 2.77 19.76 -3.82
C ALA A 153 1.94 18.54 -3.40
N TYR A 154 2.39 17.33 -3.74
CA TYR A 154 1.69 16.08 -3.43
C TYR A 154 1.22 15.99 -1.96
N GLY A 155 2.13 16.26 -1.01
CA GLY A 155 1.83 16.30 0.43
C GLY A 155 1.40 17.67 0.96
N ARG A 156 0.74 18.49 0.13
CA ARG A 156 0.46 19.94 0.26
C ARG A 156 1.67 20.84 0.04
N THR A 157 2.81 20.51 0.66
CA THR A 157 4.09 21.20 0.51
C THR A 157 5.23 20.18 0.37
N ASN A 158 6.45 20.65 0.07
CA ASN A 158 7.65 19.81 0.01
C ASN A 158 8.01 19.15 1.35
N MET A 159 7.38 19.55 2.45
CA MET A 159 7.54 18.92 3.77
C MET A 159 6.87 17.54 3.87
N GLY A 160 5.98 17.18 2.94
CA GLY A 160 5.37 15.84 2.88
C GLY A 160 4.38 15.50 4.02
N GLN A 161 4.01 16.47 4.86
CA GLN A 161 3.22 16.25 6.09
C GLN A 161 1.78 15.74 5.83
N ARG A 162 1.21 16.02 4.64
CA ARG A 162 -0.22 15.77 4.32
C ARG A 162 -1.17 16.37 5.36
N TYR A 163 -0.77 17.52 5.89
CA TYR A 163 -1.49 18.28 6.89
C TYR A 163 -2.06 19.55 6.27
N SER A 164 -3.34 19.81 6.50
CA SER A 164 -3.99 21.06 6.13
C SER A 164 -4.26 21.91 7.37
N PRO A 165 -3.91 23.21 7.35
CA PRO A 165 -4.25 24.16 8.42
C PRO A 165 -5.76 24.49 8.46
N LEU A 166 -6.57 23.98 7.53
CA LEU A 166 -8.00 24.25 7.49
C LEU A 166 -8.73 23.52 8.63
N ASP A 167 -9.68 24.20 9.27
CA ASP A 167 -10.34 23.77 10.50
C ASP A 167 -11.88 23.83 10.45
N GLN A 168 -12.48 24.14 9.29
CA GLN A 168 -13.94 24.25 9.17
C GLN A 168 -14.63 22.90 9.37
N ILE A 169 -14.01 21.82 8.89
CA ILE A 169 -14.47 20.44 9.11
C ILE A 169 -13.84 19.90 10.39
N THR A 170 -14.69 19.52 11.33
CA THR A 170 -14.34 19.06 12.67
C THR A 170 -15.03 17.74 12.99
N PRO A 171 -14.60 17.00 14.02
CA PRO A 171 -15.31 15.81 14.47
C PRO A 171 -16.81 16.04 14.74
N GLN A 172 -17.20 17.25 15.16
CA GLN A 172 -18.58 17.58 15.50
C GLN A 172 -19.48 17.83 14.29
N ASN A 173 -18.92 18.15 13.11
CA ASN A 173 -19.70 18.53 11.95
C ASN A 173 -19.43 17.68 10.69
N VAL A 174 -18.37 16.86 10.66
CA VAL A 174 -17.99 16.04 9.49
C VAL A 174 -19.10 15.09 9.02
N GLY A 175 -19.98 14.65 9.91
CA GLY A 175 -21.16 13.87 9.56
C GLY A 175 -22.16 14.59 8.63
N LYS A 176 -21.97 15.89 8.35
CA LYS A 176 -22.80 16.71 7.47
C LYS A 176 -22.19 16.97 6.10
N LEU A 177 -21.10 16.28 5.75
CA LEU A 177 -20.52 16.38 4.41
C LEU A 177 -21.49 15.86 3.34
N GLU A 178 -21.58 16.59 2.23
CA GLU A 178 -22.31 16.21 1.03
C GLU A 178 -21.43 16.36 -0.22
N GLU A 179 -21.74 15.62 -1.28
CA GLU A 179 -21.06 15.77 -2.58
C GLU A 179 -21.33 17.17 -3.13
N ALA A 180 -20.28 17.92 -3.40
CA ALA A 180 -20.34 19.27 -3.95
C ALA A 180 -20.37 19.24 -5.47
N TRP A 181 -19.48 18.45 -6.08
CA TRP A 181 -19.39 18.25 -7.52
C TRP A 181 -18.66 16.94 -7.83
N ARG A 182 -18.82 16.48 -9.08
CA ARG A 182 -18.16 15.29 -9.63
C ARG A 182 -17.77 15.51 -11.08
N TYR A 183 -16.55 15.09 -11.43
CA TYR A 183 -16.00 15.09 -12.77
C TYR A 183 -15.61 13.66 -13.20
N ARG A 184 -15.68 13.39 -14.50
CA ARG A 184 -15.19 12.16 -15.12
C ARG A 184 -14.17 12.53 -16.18
N THR A 185 -12.95 12.01 -16.07
CA THR A 185 -11.87 12.38 -16.99
C THR A 185 -12.09 11.83 -18.39
N GLY A 186 -12.84 10.74 -18.52
CA GLY A 186 -12.96 9.95 -19.74
C GLY A 186 -11.78 9.01 -19.96
N ASP A 187 -10.75 9.07 -19.10
CA ASP A 187 -9.58 8.22 -19.20
C ASP A 187 -9.81 6.90 -18.44
N MET A 188 -10.14 5.86 -19.18
CA MET A 188 -10.43 4.53 -18.64
C MET A 188 -9.40 3.51 -19.12
N LYS A 189 -9.15 2.48 -18.29
CA LYS A 189 -8.33 1.34 -18.68
C LYS A 189 -8.83 0.71 -19.99
N ARG A 190 -7.91 0.51 -20.93
CA ARG A 190 -8.11 -0.08 -22.26
C ARG A 190 -7.69 -1.56 -22.26
N PRO A 191 -8.18 -2.38 -23.20
CA PRO A 191 -7.83 -3.80 -23.27
C PRO A 191 -6.33 -4.09 -23.44
N GLU A 192 -5.61 -3.17 -24.11
CA GLU A 192 -4.17 -3.25 -24.35
C GLU A 192 -3.30 -2.71 -23.21
N ASP A 193 -3.92 -2.06 -22.22
CA ASP A 193 -3.18 -1.54 -21.06
C ASP A 193 -2.69 -2.69 -20.19
N VAL A 194 -1.57 -2.42 -19.51
CA VAL A 194 -0.98 -3.35 -18.55
C VAL A 194 -1.97 -3.65 -17.43
N THR A 195 -1.87 -4.86 -16.86
CA THR A 195 -2.75 -5.32 -15.77
C THR A 195 -2.84 -4.27 -14.67
N GLU A 196 -1.68 -3.74 -14.27
CA GLU A 196 -1.51 -2.74 -13.25
C GLU A 196 -1.72 -1.31 -13.76
N THR A 197 -2.95 -1.03 -14.19
CA THR A 197 -3.42 0.34 -14.39
C THR A 197 -3.97 0.86 -13.08
N THR A 198 -3.44 1.96 -12.56
CA THR A 198 -3.85 2.52 -11.26
C THR A 198 -4.01 4.04 -11.32
N TYR A 199 -5.11 4.53 -10.76
CA TYR A 199 -5.38 5.97 -10.73
C TYR A 199 -5.13 6.53 -9.31
N GLN A 200 -3.91 7.00 -9.09
CA GLN A 200 -3.36 7.33 -7.77
C GLN A 200 -3.15 8.84 -7.55
N ALA A 201 -3.72 9.68 -8.42
CA ALA A 201 -3.39 11.10 -8.47
C ALA A 201 -3.93 11.91 -7.29
N THR A 202 -3.07 12.68 -6.64
CA THR A 202 -3.46 13.74 -5.71
C THR A 202 -3.47 15.08 -6.45
N PRO A 203 -4.63 15.75 -6.63
CA PRO A 203 -4.68 17.02 -7.33
C PRO A 203 -3.91 18.14 -6.62
N LEU A 204 -3.34 19.06 -7.40
CA LEU A 204 -2.86 20.35 -6.89
C LEU A 204 -3.98 21.38 -6.95
N LYS A 205 -4.06 22.29 -5.98
CA LYS A 205 -4.93 23.47 -6.01
C LYS A 205 -4.08 24.73 -6.12
N ILE A 206 -4.15 25.41 -7.26
CA ILE A 206 -3.46 26.66 -7.54
C ILE A 206 -4.49 27.69 -7.99
N GLY A 207 -4.56 28.82 -7.28
CA GLY A 207 -5.60 29.84 -7.53
C GLY A 207 -6.99 29.25 -7.34
N ASP A 208 -7.76 29.26 -8.43
CA ASP A 208 -9.13 28.76 -8.55
C ASP A 208 -9.22 27.44 -9.34
N THR A 209 -8.08 26.78 -9.59
CA THR A 209 -7.98 25.62 -10.47
C THR A 209 -7.38 24.41 -9.75
N LEU A 210 -7.92 23.23 -10.05
CA LEU A 210 -7.35 21.93 -9.71
C LEU A 210 -6.61 21.33 -10.91
N TYR A 211 -5.39 20.85 -10.69
CA TYR A 211 -4.58 20.19 -11.70
C TYR A 211 -4.29 18.75 -11.30
N LEU A 212 -4.56 17.81 -12.20
CA LEU A 212 -4.29 16.39 -11.98
C LEU A 212 -3.92 15.68 -13.28
N CYS A 213 -3.15 14.62 -13.15
CA CYS A 213 -2.84 13.72 -14.25
C CYS A 213 -3.79 12.51 -14.28
N THR A 214 -3.74 11.70 -15.34
CA THR A 214 -4.47 10.43 -15.48
C THR A 214 -3.49 9.26 -15.74
N PRO A 215 -3.93 7.98 -15.67
CA PRO A 215 -3.07 6.83 -15.97
C PRO A 215 -2.45 6.83 -17.37
N HIS A 216 -3.11 7.40 -18.38
CA HIS A 216 -2.53 7.61 -19.72
C HIS A 216 -1.72 8.91 -19.87
N ASN A 217 -1.38 9.56 -18.75
CA ASN A 217 -0.68 10.84 -18.69
C ASN A 217 -1.41 11.97 -19.44
N TRP A 218 -2.73 12.08 -19.27
CA TRP A 218 -3.44 13.32 -19.60
C TRP A 218 -3.31 14.31 -18.46
N LEU A 219 -2.97 15.58 -18.75
CA LEU A 219 -3.01 16.65 -17.76
C LEU A 219 -4.35 17.37 -17.85
N VAL A 220 -5.08 17.39 -16.74
CA VAL A 220 -6.44 17.94 -16.64
C VAL A 220 -6.43 19.15 -15.72
N ALA A 221 -6.99 20.26 -16.18
CA ALA A 221 -7.31 21.42 -15.36
C ALA A 221 -8.81 21.52 -15.14
N LEU A 222 -9.24 21.60 -13.88
CA LEU A 222 -10.64 21.72 -13.46
C LEU A 222 -10.85 23.01 -12.67
N ASP A 223 -11.99 23.65 -12.86
CA ASP A 223 -12.47 24.68 -11.95
C ASP A 223 -12.64 24.11 -10.52
N ALA A 224 -12.05 24.76 -9.52
CA ALA A 224 -12.05 24.27 -8.15
C ALA A 224 -13.41 24.42 -7.44
N ASP A 225 -14.30 25.28 -7.92
CA ASP A 225 -15.62 25.47 -7.29
C ASP A 225 -16.65 24.48 -7.84
N GLN A 226 -16.58 24.16 -9.13
CA GLN A 226 -17.61 23.42 -9.85
C GLN A 226 -17.14 22.08 -10.43
N GLY A 227 -15.83 21.81 -10.46
CA GLY A 227 -15.27 20.61 -11.08
C GLY A 227 -15.40 20.60 -12.61
N THR A 228 -15.67 21.74 -13.24
CA THR A 228 -15.81 21.83 -14.70
C THR A 228 -14.44 21.88 -15.35
N LYS A 229 -14.23 21.06 -16.38
CA LYS A 229 -12.99 21.05 -17.17
C LYS A 229 -12.72 22.41 -17.81
N ARG A 230 -11.55 22.98 -17.53
CA ARG A 230 -11.01 24.18 -18.18
C ARG A 230 -10.22 23.83 -19.43
N TRP A 231 -9.26 22.91 -19.32
CA TRP A 231 -8.52 22.36 -20.45
C TRP A 231 -8.01 20.95 -20.13
N VAL A 232 -7.64 20.20 -21.17
CA VAL A 232 -6.98 18.89 -21.08
C VAL A 232 -5.87 18.84 -22.13
N TYR A 233 -4.73 18.28 -21.75
CA TYR A 233 -3.60 17.95 -22.62
C TYR A 233 -3.41 16.42 -22.65
N ASP A 234 -3.42 15.81 -23.82
CA ASP A 234 -3.07 14.39 -24.00
C ASP A 234 -1.59 14.25 -24.40
N ALA A 235 -0.77 13.62 -23.54
CA ALA A 235 0.65 13.39 -23.81
C ALA A 235 0.92 12.36 -24.92
N LYS A 236 -0.10 11.62 -25.38
CA LYS A 236 -0.03 10.63 -26.46
C LYS A 236 1.01 9.54 -26.19
N VAL A 237 1.07 9.09 -24.93
CA VAL A 237 1.92 7.98 -24.54
C VAL A 237 1.49 6.72 -25.33
N PRO A 238 2.43 5.97 -25.93
CA PRO A 238 2.12 4.73 -26.62
C PRO A 238 1.50 3.68 -25.68
N ALA A 239 0.44 3.01 -26.15
CA ALA A 239 -0.27 2.00 -25.39
C ALA A 239 0.56 0.73 -25.13
N GLN A 240 1.41 0.33 -26.09
CA GLN A 240 2.22 -0.89 -25.97
C GLN A 240 3.64 -0.59 -25.52
N SER A 241 3.98 -1.03 -24.32
CA SER A 241 5.34 -1.00 -23.77
C SER A 241 5.51 -2.14 -22.76
N GLN A 242 6.74 -2.42 -22.33
CA GLN A 242 6.98 -3.40 -21.26
C GLN A 242 6.86 -2.80 -19.85
N ARG A 243 6.03 -1.76 -19.67
CA ARG A 243 5.80 -1.18 -18.34
C ARG A 243 5.22 -2.21 -17.38
N GLN A 244 5.71 -2.22 -16.15
CA GLN A 244 5.07 -2.94 -15.06
C GLN A 244 3.83 -2.19 -14.54
N HIS A 245 3.89 -0.84 -14.49
CA HIS A 245 2.81 0.01 -14.01
C HIS A 245 2.36 1.05 -15.05
N GLN A 246 1.06 1.30 -15.10
CA GLN A 246 0.46 2.45 -15.76
C GLN A 246 -0.26 3.31 -14.72
N THR A 247 0.52 4.24 -14.16
CA THR A 247 0.17 4.96 -12.93
C THR A 247 0.55 6.42 -13.05
N CYS A 248 -0.30 7.30 -12.49
CA CYS A 248 0.11 8.67 -12.19
C CYS A 248 -0.33 9.08 -10.78
N ARG A 249 0.62 9.60 -9.97
CA ARG A 249 0.37 10.05 -8.59
C ARG A 249 0.18 11.57 -8.45
N GLY A 250 0.55 12.36 -9.46
CA GLY A 250 0.36 13.80 -9.43
C GLY A 250 1.29 14.55 -10.39
N VAL A 251 1.26 15.87 -10.28
CA VAL A 251 2.14 16.80 -11.00
C VAL A 251 2.85 17.73 -10.01
N SER A 252 3.83 18.48 -10.49
CA SER A 252 4.60 19.44 -9.68
C SER A 252 4.41 20.85 -10.20
N TYR A 253 4.67 21.84 -9.35
CA TYR A 253 4.41 23.24 -9.66
C TYR A 253 5.62 24.12 -9.37
N LEU A 254 6.02 24.93 -10.37
CA LEU A 254 6.93 26.06 -10.19
C LEU A 254 6.09 27.35 -10.17
N PRO A 255 6.08 28.08 -9.04
CA PRO A 255 5.41 29.37 -8.96
C PRO A 255 6.08 30.42 -9.85
N PRO A 256 5.33 31.44 -10.31
CA PRO A 256 5.87 32.50 -11.16
C PRO A 256 6.79 33.45 -10.40
N ASP A 257 7.76 34.04 -11.10
CA ASP A 257 8.66 35.04 -10.52
C ASP A 257 7.90 36.33 -10.18
N SER A 258 6.81 36.61 -10.91
CA SER A 258 5.93 37.76 -10.68
C SER A 258 5.16 37.69 -9.36
N GLY A 259 5.01 36.49 -8.79
CA GLY A 259 4.15 36.23 -7.63
C GLY A 259 2.65 36.26 -7.95
N GLU A 260 2.25 36.50 -9.20
CA GLU A 260 0.85 36.49 -9.62
C GLU A 260 0.37 35.05 -9.80
N THR A 261 -0.58 34.60 -8.98
CA THR A 261 -1.07 33.22 -9.09
C THR A 261 -1.77 33.01 -10.44
N PRO A 262 -1.37 32.00 -11.23
CA PRO A 262 -1.97 31.75 -12.53
C PRO A 262 -3.43 31.30 -12.38
N SER A 263 -4.25 31.67 -13.36
CA SER A 263 -5.65 31.24 -13.48
C SER A 263 -5.82 30.50 -14.79
N ALA A 264 -6.31 29.26 -14.75
CA ALA A 264 -6.57 28.50 -15.97
C ALA A 264 -7.68 29.13 -16.82
N GLU A 265 -7.45 29.20 -18.13
CA GLU A 265 -8.42 29.63 -19.12
C GLU A 265 -9.39 28.50 -19.46
N GLN A 266 -10.63 28.86 -19.78
CA GLN A 266 -11.58 27.90 -20.36
C GLN A 266 -11.30 27.74 -21.86
N LEU A 267 -10.66 26.64 -22.23
CA LEU A 267 -10.33 26.35 -23.62
C LEU A 267 -11.33 25.38 -24.25
N ASN A 268 -11.70 25.67 -25.50
CA ASN A 268 -12.55 24.81 -26.32
C ASN A 268 -11.75 23.98 -27.34
N ILE A 269 -10.43 24.14 -27.36
CA ILE A 269 -9.50 23.38 -28.20
C ILE A 269 -8.64 22.48 -27.31
N ALA A 270 -8.11 21.41 -27.89
CA ALA A 270 -7.22 20.51 -27.15
C ALA A 270 -5.88 21.20 -26.87
N ALA A 271 -5.42 21.16 -25.62
CA ALA A 271 -4.27 21.97 -25.21
C ALA A 271 -2.99 21.58 -25.95
N GLU A 272 -2.86 20.30 -26.35
CA GLU A 272 -1.72 19.78 -27.12
C GLU A 272 -1.65 20.27 -28.57
N THR A 273 -2.65 21.02 -29.04
CA THR A 273 -2.62 21.67 -30.35
C THR A 273 -2.05 23.09 -30.31
N GLN A 274 -1.83 23.64 -29.11
CA GLN A 274 -1.28 24.97 -28.93
C GLN A 274 0.22 24.96 -29.18
N PRO A 275 0.77 26.04 -29.79
CA PRO A 275 2.21 26.18 -29.91
C PRO A 275 2.84 26.36 -28.51
N PRO A 276 4.11 25.96 -28.33
CA PRO A 276 4.84 26.26 -27.11
C PRO A 276 4.88 27.78 -26.81
N VAL A 277 4.82 28.14 -25.53
CA VAL A 277 4.77 29.53 -25.04
C VAL A 277 5.88 29.81 -24.04
N GLU A 278 6.18 31.09 -23.82
CA GLU A 278 7.00 31.49 -22.67
C GLU A 278 6.19 31.35 -21.39
N CYS A 279 6.75 30.62 -20.41
CA CYS A 279 6.10 30.34 -19.15
C CYS A 279 6.74 31.16 -18.02
N ASP A 280 5.93 31.89 -17.25
CA ASP A 280 6.35 32.48 -15.97
C ASP A 280 6.25 31.44 -14.84
N ALA A 281 5.12 30.73 -14.79
CA ALA A 281 4.88 29.57 -13.93
C ALA A 281 4.85 28.28 -14.77
N ALA A 282 5.11 27.13 -14.16
CA ALA A 282 5.07 25.85 -14.87
C ALA A 282 4.45 24.72 -14.04
N LEU A 283 3.72 23.83 -14.70
CA LEU A 283 3.37 22.51 -14.21
C LEU A 283 4.30 21.47 -14.83
N PHE A 284 4.74 20.48 -14.06
CA PHE A 284 5.57 19.38 -14.57
C PHE A 284 4.84 18.05 -14.42
N MET A 285 4.77 17.30 -15.52
CA MET A 285 4.19 15.95 -15.54
C MET A 285 5.22 14.97 -16.11
N PRO A 286 5.70 14.00 -15.30
CA PRO A 286 6.41 12.87 -15.86
C PRO A 286 5.44 11.97 -16.62
N THR A 287 5.91 11.37 -17.70
CA THR A 287 5.13 10.44 -18.52
C THR A 287 5.67 9.02 -18.40
N SER A 288 4.79 8.06 -18.66
CA SER A 288 5.12 6.64 -18.60
C SER A 288 5.98 6.16 -19.79
N ASP A 289 6.27 7.03 -20.76
CA ASP A 289 7.28 6.81 -21.82
C ASP A 289 8.61 7.56 -21.55
N ALA A 290 8.89 7.88 -20.28
CA ALA A 290 10.14 8.48 -19.81
C ALA A 290 10.43 9.88 -20.37
N ARG A 291 9.40 10.72 -20.48
CA ARG A 291 9.55 12.15 -20.71
C ARG A 291 9.17 12.93 -19.47
N LEU A 292 9.70 14.14 -19.35
CA LEU A 292 9.20 15.15 -18.46
C LEU A 292 8.69 16.33 -19.29
N LEU A 293 7.41 16.65 -19.13
CA LEU A 293 6.75 17.73 -19.86
C LEU A 293 6.50 18.92 -18.93
N ALA A 294 6.76 20.13 -19.42
CA ALA A 294 6.51 21.39 -18.72
C ALA A 294 5.39 22.17 -19.41
N PHE A 295 4.39 22.63 -18.64
CA PHE A 295 3.18 23.27 -19.16
C PHE A 295 2.93 24.62 -18.50
N ASP A 296 2.44 25.57 -19.29
CA ASP A 296 1.81 26.78 -18.78
C ASP A 296 0.52 26.43 -18.02
N PRO A 297 0.37 26.79 -16.73
CA PRO A 297 -0.84 26.47 -15.97
C PRO A 297 -2.11 27.13 -16.51
N ALA A 298 -1.99 28.28 -17.20
CA ALA A 298 -3.14 29.02 -17.70
C ALA A 298 -3.79 28.29 -18.90
N THR A 299 -2.97 27.88 -19.86
CA THR A 299 -3.43 27.38 -21.16
C THR A 299 -3.20 25.88 -21.36
N GLY A 300 -2.30 25.26 -20.60
CA GLY A 300 -1.83 23.90 -20.86
C GLY A 300 -0.91 23.78 -22.07
N ALA A 301 -0.46 24.90 -22.65
CA ALA A 301 0.55 24.89 -23.71
C ALA A 301 1.93 24.51 -23.14
N LEU A 302 2.79 23.92 -23.96
CA LEU A 302 4.14 23.55 -23.55
C LEU A 302 5.03 24.78 -23.29
N CYS A 303 5.92 24.70 -22.30
CA CYS A 303 6.87 25.77 -22.01
C CYS A 303 8.05 25.76 -22.98
N ALA A 304 8.11 26.73 -23.90
CA ALA A 304 9.05 26.78 -25.02
C ALA A 304 10.53 26.71 -24.60
N ARG A 305 10.88 27.29 -23.44
CA ARG A 305 12.26 27.31 -22.94
C ARG A 305 12.70 26.03 -22.24
N PHE A 306 11.78 25.16 -21.86
CA PHE A 306 12.10 23.96 -21.10
C PHE A 306 12.55 22.84 -22.04
N GLY A 307 13.79 22.39 -21.92
CA GLY A 307 14.32 21.29 -22.73
C GLY A 307 14.17 21.54 -24.23
N ASN A 308 13.60 20.57 -24.93
CA ASN A 308 13.26 20.70 -26.35
C ASN A 308 11.79 21.12 -26.51
N ASN A 309 11.51 22.42 -26.44
CA ASN A 309 10.18 23.01 -26.62
C ASN A 309 9.10 22.46 -25.65
N GLY A 310 9.47 22.30 -24.38
CA GLY A 310 8.60 21.83 -23.30
C GLY A 310 8.79 20.37 -22.92
N GLU A 311 9.69 19.66 -23.58
CA GLU A 311 9.93 18.23 -23.37
C GLU A 311 11.40 17.94 -23.00
N LEU A 312 11.59 17.13 -21.97
CA LEU A 312 12.88 16.57 -21.57
C LEU A 312 12.84 15.03 -21.68
N ASP A 313 13.80 14.46 -22.43
CA ASP A 313 14.01 13.01 -22.54
C ASP A 313 14.79 12.48 -21.33
N LEU A 314 14.11 11.69 -20.49
CA LEU A 314 14.73 11.10 -19.29
C LEU A 314 15.54 9.84 -19.59
N THR A 315 15.56 9.36 -20.83
CA THR A 315 16.39 8.22 -21.26
C THR A 315 17.80 8.63 -21.68
N HIS A 316 18.13 9.92 -21.69
CA HIS A 316 19.47 10.41 -22.00
C HIS A 316 20.53 9.81 -21.04
N ASN A 317 21.69 9.41 -21.58
CA ASN A 317 22.76 8.65 -20.91
C ASN A 317 22.37 7.36 -20.16
N MET A 318 21.13 6.87 -20.30
CA MET A 318 20.72 5.62 -19.67
C MET A 318 21.30 4.40 -20.40
N PRO A 319 21.77 3.36 -19.68
CA PRO A 319 21.93 2.04 -20.25
C PRO A 319 20.56 1.38 -20.48
N TYR A 320 20.50 0.31 -21.27
CA TYR A 320 19.32 -0.56 -21.41
C TYR A 320 17.98 0.17 -21.67
N LYS A 321 17.91 0.98 -22.73
CA LYS A 321 16.76 1.85 -23.08
C LYS A 321 15.53 1.11 -23.68
N GLN A 322 15.26 -0.11 -23.24
CA GLN A 322 14.05 -0.84 -23.64
C GLN A 322 12.80 -0.05 -23.23
N ALA A 323 11.82 0.06 -24.13
CA ALA A 323 10.62 0.84 -23.89
C ALA A 323 9.80 0.26 -22.72
N GLY A 324 9.56 1.08 -21.69
CA GLY A 324 8.81 0.71 -20.50
C GLY A 324 9.64 0.12 -19.36
N PHE A 325 10.98 0.07 -19.47
CA PHE A 325 11.85 -0.37 -18.37
C PHE A 325 12.20 0.75 -17.37
N TYR A 326 12.11 2.01 -17.81
CA TYR A 326 12.25 3.19 -16.96
C TYR A 326 11.14 4.19 -17.26
N TYR A 327 10.55 4.78 -16.22
CA TYR A 327 9.54 5.82 -16.27
C TYR A 327 9.34 6.37 -14.86
N SER A 328 8.63 7.50 -14.69
CA SER A 328 8.31 8.00 -13.36
C SER A 328 6.81 7.95 -13.10
N THR A 329 6.44 7.35 -11.97
CA THR A 329 5.06 7.19 -11.51
C THR A 329 4.66 8.29 -10.50
N SER A 330 5.65 8.94 -9.90
CA SER A 330 5.50 10.00 -8.88
C SER A 330 5.85 11.38 -9.46
N PRO A 331 5.21 12.46 -8.99
CA PRO A 331 5.62 13.81 -9.36
C PRO A 331 7.08 14.10 -8.91
N PRO A 332 7.90 14.77 -9.74
CA PRO A 332 9.22 15.27 -9.33
C PRO A 332 9.12 16.35 -8.24
N VAL A 333 10.22 16.68 -7.59
CA VAL A 333 10.25 17.78 -6.59
C VAL A 333 10.69 19.07 -7.27
N VAL A 334 9.97 20.17 -7.02
CA VAL A 334 10.41 21.53 -7.39
C VAL A 334 10.89 22.22 -6.12
N ALA A 335 12.17 22.58 -6.06
CA ALA A 335 12.78 23.23 -4.88
C ALA A 335 13.98 24.08 -5.33
N ASN A 336 14.16 25.27 -4.75
CA ASN A 336 15.28 26.19 -5.08
C ASN A 336 15.48 26.45 -6.60
N GLY A 337 14.39 26.54 -7.37
CA GLY A 337 14.44 26.75 -8.82
C GLY A 337 14.90 25.53 -9.63
N LEU A 338 15.08 24.38 -8.99
CA LEU A 338 15.40 23.11 -9.61
C LEU A 338 14.14 22.25 -9.74
N ILE A 339 14.15 21.39 -10.76
CA ILE A 339 13.25 20.25 -10.90
C ILE A 339 14.07 18.98 -10.73
N ILE A 340 13.80 18.23 -9.65
CA ILE A 340 14.55 17.03 -9.28
C ILE A 340 13.69 15.80 -9.56
N VAL A 341 14.20 14.93 -10.43
CA VAL A 341 13.50 13.80 -11.02
C VAL A 341 14.15 12.50 -10.60
N ALA A 342 13.34 11.59 -10.06
CA ALA A 342 13.65 10.18 -9.87
C ALA A 342 12.66 9.32 -10.67
N GLY A 343 12.92 8.02 -10.77
CA GLY A 343 12.11 7.11 -11.59
C GLY A 343 11.96 5.71 -11.04
N SER A 344 10.97 5.01 -11.58
CA SER A 344 10.77 3.57 -11.47
C SER A 344 11.65 2.86 -12.51
N VAL A 345 12.32 1.81 -12.07
CA VAL A 345 12.85 0.76 -12.95
C VAL A 345 11.96 -0.47 -12.74
N ASN A 346 11.71 -1.27 -13.77
CA ASN A 346 10.90 -2.48 -13.59
C ASN A 346 11.60 -3.49 -12.67
N ASP A 347 10.79 -4.07 -11.79
CA ASP A 347 11.23 -5.06 -10.83
C ASP A 347 11.23 -6.44 -11.50
N ASN A 348 12.28 -7.23 -11.26
CA ASN A 348 12.30 -8.66 -11.56
C ASN A 348 12.15 -9.06 -13.06
N TYR A 349 12.26 -8.10 -13.99
CA TYR A 349 12.20 -8.39 -15.43
C TYR A 349 13.56 -8.79 -16.00
N ASP A 350 14.60 -8.02 -15.69
CA ASP A 350 15.98 -8.22 -16.18
C ASP A 350 16.98 -7.68 -15.15
N LYS A 351 18.07 -8.40 -14.93
CA LYS A 351 19.17 -7.92 -14.07
C LYS A 351 19.88 -6.69 -14.64
N ASN A 352 19.79 -6.49 -15.95
CA ASN A 352 20.44 -5.43 -16.71
C ASN A 352 19.36 -4.45 -17.20
N SER A 353 19.14 -3.41 -16.41
CA SER A 353 18.07 -2.43 -16.58
C SER A 353 18.64 -1.01 -16.55
N PRO A 354 17.84 0.02 -16.93
CA PRO A 354 18.23 1.42 -16.78
C PRO A 354 18.73 1.77 -15.38
N SER A 355 19.46 2.88 -15.29
CA SER A 355 19.93 3.42 -14.01
C SER A 355 18.76 3.95 -13.18
N GLY A 356 18.86 3.81 -11.86
CA GLY A 356 18.01 4.46 -10.88
C GLY A 356 18.35 5.94 -10.64
N VAL A 357 19.27 6.52 -11.43
CA VAL A 357 19.80 7.89 -11.27
C VAL A 357 18.75 8.95 -10.98
N ILE A 358 19.06 9.80 -10.01
CA ILE A 358 18.31 10.99 -9.62
C ILE A 358 18.98 12.21 -10.26
N ARG A 359 18.20 13.10 -10.87
CA ARG A 359 18.75 14.21 -11.67
C ARG A 359 18.05 15.50 -11.33
N ALA A 360 18.82 16.57 -11.14
CA ALA A 360 18.29 17.91 -10.99
C ALA A 360 18.58 18.75 -12.22
N TYR A 361 17.54 19.42 -12.69
CA TYR A 361 17.61 20.34 -13.81
C TYR A 361 17.16 21.73 -13.37
N ASP A 362 17.64 22.77 -14.04
CA ASP A 362 17.05 24.09 -13.94
C ASP A 362 15.57 24.02 -14.37
N ALA A 363 14.66 24.46 -13.51
CA ALA A 363 13.22 24.25 -13.71
C ALA A 363 12.65 25.02 -14.92
N LYS A 364 13.35 26.04 -15.44
CA LYS A 364 12.89 26.83 -16.59
C LYS A 364 13.46 26.35 -17.92
N THR A 365 14.68 25.82 -17.90
CA THR A 365 15.45 25.50 -19.11
C THR A 365 15.68 24.01 -19.31
N ALA A 366 15.48 23.19 -18.28
CA ALA A 366 15.86 21.79 -18.23
C ALA A 366 17.38 21.54 -18.41
N ALA A 367 18.23 22.53 -18.13
CA ALA A 367 19.67 22.33 -18.11
C ALA A 367 20.07 21.46 -16.91
N LEU A 368 20.83 20.39 -17.13
CA LEU A 368 21.29 19.49 -16.06
C LEU A 368 22.24 20.24 -15.12
N VAL A 369 21.92 20.27 -13.83
CA VAL A 369 22.70 20.94 -12.78
C VAL A 369 23.57 19.95 -12.01
N TRP A 370 23.00 18.80 -11.65
CA TRP A 370 23.70 17.66 -11.06
C TRP A 370 22.94 16.35 -11.32
N ASN A 371 23.64 15.23 -11.22
CA ASN A 371 23.05 13.90 -11.20
C ASN A 371 23.64 13.08 -10.07
N TRP A 372 22.85 12.23 -9.44
CA TRP A 372 23.32 11.28 -8.44
C TRP A 372 22.88 9.88 -8.84
N ASP A 373 23.87 9.03 -9.16
CA ASP A 373 23.67 7.62 -9.43
C ASP A 373 24.19 6.84 -8.22
N SER A 374 23.33 6.07 -7.56
CA SER A 374 23.70 5.29 -6.37
C SER A 374 24.81 4.28 -6.66
N GLY A 375 25.00 3.84 -7.92
CA GLY A 375 26.12 2.98 -8.34
C GLY A 375 27.46 3.72 -8.50
N ASN A 376 27.46 5.05 -8.57
CA ASN A 376 28.64 5.91 -8.56
C ASN A 376 28.37 7.19 -7.74
N PRO A 377 28.20 7.06 -6.41
CA PRO A 377 27.52 8.06 -5.59
C PRO A 377 28.33 9.34 -5.33
N TYR A 378 29.63 9.34 -5.64
CA TYR A 378 30.54 10.43 -5.29
C TYR A 378 30.71 11.46 -6.43
N ASP A 379 30.49 11.06 -7.68
CA ASP A 379 30.53 11.98 -8.81
C ASP A 379 29.14 12.47 -9.14
N THR A 380 28.87 13.70 -8.74
CA THR A 380 27.56 14.34 -8.96
C THR A 380 27.58 15.42 -10.01
N THR A 381 28.71 15.58 -10.70
CA THR A 381 28.82 16.55 -11.78
C THR A 381 27.93 16.14 -12.95
N PRO A 382 27.41 17.11 -13.73
CA PRO A 382 26.64 16.80 -14.93
C PRO A 382 27.38 15.83 -15.84
N ILE A 383 26.77 14.67 -16.07
CA ILE A 383 27.33 13.60 -16.89
C ILE A 383 27.72 14.11 -18.29
N ALA A 384 28.85 13.63 -18.82
CA ALA A 384 29.25 14.00 -20.16
C ALA A 384 28.34 13.35 -21.22
N PRO A 385 28.15 13.97 -22.40
CA PRO A 385 27.27 13.44 -23.45
C PRO A 385 27.63 12.03 -23.95
N ASP A 386 28.90 11.62 -23.83
CA ASP A 386 29.42 10.31 -24.25
C ASP A 386 29.54 9.28 -23.12
N GLU A 387 29.22 9.66 -21.89
CA GLU A 387 29.20 8.77 -20.73
C GLU A 387 27.82 8.11 -20.54
N VAL A 388 27.77 7.05 -19.74
CA VAL A 388 26.55 6.29 -19.47
C VAL A 388 26.46 6.03 -17.97
N TYR A 389 25.25 6.16 -17.42
CA TYR A 389 24.97 5.86 -16.02
C TYR A 389 25.14 4.37 -15.68
N MET A 390 25.25 4.05 -14.40
CA MET A 390 25.41 2.68 -13.93
C MET A 390 24.13 1.88 -14.14
N ALA A 391 24.27 0.65 -14.61
CA ALA A 391 23.13 -0.23 -14.87
C ALA A 391 22.48 -0.73 -13.58
N SER A 392 21.15 -0.68 -13.54
CA SER A 392 20.30 -1.20 -12.46
C SER A 392 20.68 -0.67 -11.07
N SER A 393 21.23 0.53 -10.96
CA SER A 393 21.47 1.13 -9.65
C SER A 393 20.14 1.35 -8.92
N PRO A 394 20.09 1.22 -7.57
CA PRO A 394 18.87 1.41 -6.80
C PRO A 394 18.16 2.71 -7.16
N ASN A 395 16.87 2.60 -7.48
CA ASN A 395 16.03 3.71 -7.95
C ASN A 395 15.24 4.37 -6.81
N SER A 396 14.51 5.44 -7.11
CA SER A 396 13.52 6.03 -6.20
C SER A 396 12.24 6.32 -6.99
N TRP A 397 11.22 5.50 -6.74
CA TRP A 397 9.95 5.55 -7.46
C TRP A 397 8.86 6.32 -6.69
N ALA A 398 9.03 6.48 -5.38
CA ALA A 398 8.12 7.17 -4.50
C ALA A 398 8.32 8.70 -4.51
N VAL A 399 7.40 9.44 -3.91
CA VAL A 399 7.49 10.90 -3.81
C VAL A 399 8.57 11.28 -2.80
N ALA A 400 9.45 12.23 -3.13
CA ALA A 400 10.48 12.75 -2.23
C ALA A 400 10.00 13.99 -1.44
N SER A 401 10.79 14.39 -0.44
CA SER A 401 10.56 15.61 0.35
C SER A 401 11.79 16.50 0.33
N ALA A 402 11.63 17.79 0.50
CA ALA A 402 12.75 18.74 0.53
C ALA A 402 12.58 19.78 1.64
N ASP A 403 13.70 20.13 2.25
CA ASP A 403 13.83 21.24 3.20
C ASP A 403 14.77 22.27 2.55
N GLU A 404 14.17 23.29 1.92
CA GLU A 404 14.90 24.35 1.21
C GLU A 404 15.72 25.25 2.16
N GLU A 405 15.35 25.31 3.45
CA GLU A 405 16.10 26.06 4.46
C GLU A 405 17.39 25.34 4.86
N LEU A 406 17.35 24.01 4.96
CA LEU A 406 18.54 23.18 5.18
C LEU A 406 19.34 22.93 3.89
N GLY A 407 18.76 23.21 2.72
CA GLY A 407 19.38 22.89 1.43
C GLY A 407 19.44 21.38 1.15
N LEU A 408 18.48 20.61 1.66
CA LEU A 408 18.45 19.15 1.59
C LEU A 408 17.20 18.59 0.90
N ILE A 409 17.36 17.48 0.19
CA ILE A 409 16.28 16.68 -0.39
C ILE A 409 16.43 15.22 0.03
N TYR A 410 15.30 14.57 0.33
CA TYR A 410 15.24 13.24 0.94
C TYR A 410 14.53 12.25 0.02
N PHE A 411 15.29 11.26 -0.45
CA PHE A 411 14.80 10.23 -1.36
C PHE A 411 14.59 8.91 -0.63
N PRO A 412 13.35 8.39 -0.59
CA PRO A 412 13.10 6.99 -0.23
C PRO A 412 13.58 6.09 -1.38
N MET A 413 14.41 5.09 -1.06
CA MET A 413 15.12 4.28 -2.05
C MET A 413 14.51 2.89 -2.21
N GLY A 414 14.51 2.46 -3.47
CA GLY A 414 14.18 1.14 -4.01
C GLY A 414 15.33 0.14 -3.91
N ASN A 415 15.20 -0.93 -4.67
CA ASN A 415 16.18 -2.01 -4.77
C ASN A 415 16.97 -1.96 -6.09
N ARG A 416 18.08 -2.69 -6.14
CA ARG A 416 18.66 -3.13 -7.41
C ARG A 416 17.88 -4.33 -7.92
N THR A 417 17.32 -4.22 -9.11
CA THR A 417 16.60 -5.31 -9.78
C THR A 417 17.53 -6.45 -10.22
N PRO A 418 17.15 -7.75 -10.04
CA PRO A 418 15.93 -8.22 -9.37
C PRO A 418 15.97 -8.12 -7.85
N ASP A 419 14.81 -7.97 -7.22
CA ASP A 419 14.72 -7.69 -5.79
C ASP A 419 14.99 -8.93 -4.95
N GLN A 420 14.51 -10.10 -5.37
CA GLN A 420 14.66 -11.35 -4.60
C GLN A 420 16.02 -12.03 -4.79
N LEU A 421 16.96 -11.39 -5.49
CA LEU A 421 18.26 -11.94 -5.88
C LEU A 421 19.36 -10.88 -5.81
N GLY A 422 20.25 -11.00 -4.81
CA GLY A 422 21.24 -10.00 -4.45
C GLY A 422 22.71 -10.40 -4.62
N TRP A 423 23.04 -11.64 -5.04
CA TRP A 423 24.43 -12.16 -4.97
C TRP A 423 25.53 -11.36 -5.68
N TYR A 424 25.14 -10.45 -6.58
CA TYR A 424 26.03 -9.65 -7.41
C TYR A 424 25.93 -8.15 -7.13
N ARG A 425 25.19 -7.76 -6.09
CA ARG A 425 25.10 -6.39 -5.61
C ARG A 425 26.48 -5.91 -5.17
N SER A 426 26.82 -4.71 -5.60
CA SER A 426 28.02 -4.01 -5.16
C SER A 426 27.82 -3.44 -3.75
N GLU A 427 28.92 -3.03 -3.11
CA GLU A 427 28.86 -2.32 -1.82
C GLU A 427 27.98 -1.07 -1.89
N HIS A 428 27.96 -0.38 -3.03
CA HIS A 428 27.11 0.79 -3.25
C HIS A 428 25.63 0.41 -3.35
N ASP A 429 25.31 -0.66 -4.09
CA ASP A 429 23.93 -1.18 -4.15
C ASP A 429 23.44 -1.55 -2.74
N GLU A 430 24.30 -2.22 -1.96
CA GLU A 430 24.00 -2.60 -0.57
C GLU A 430 23.90 -1.39 0.37
N THR A 431 24.56 -0.27 0.09
CA THR A 431 24.53 0.91 0.97
C THR A 431 23.24 1.73 0.78
N TYR A 432 22.79 1.86 -0.46
CA TYR A 432 21.68 2.77 -0.81
C TYR A 432 20.34 2.09 -1.04
N ALA A 433 20.29 0.76 -1.24
CA ALA A 433 19.02 0.06 -1.36
C ALA A 433 18.22 0.08 -0.05
N SER A 434 16.88 0.11 -0.17
CA SER A 434 15.92 0.01 0.95
C SER A 434 16.29 0.95 2.11
N SER A 435 16.48 2.22 1.76
CA SER A 435 17.00 3.28 2.63
C SER A 435 16.25 4.59 2.44
N VAL A 436 16.59 5.59 3.26
CA VAL A 436 16.38 7.00 2.90
C VAL A 436 17.72 7.70 2.77
N VAL A 437 17.88 8.48 1.69
CA VAL A 437 19.11 9.20 1.35
C VAL A 437 18.83 10.70 1.36
N ALA A 438 19.65 11.46 2.08
CA ALA A 438 19.67 12.91 2.00
C ALA A 438 20.76 13.38 1.04
N LEU A 439 20.35 14.16 0.04
CA LEU A 439 21.24 14.82 -0.90
C LEU A 439 21.22 16.32 -0.68
N SER A 440 22.36 16.98 -0.93
CA SER A 440 22.43 18.42 -1.05
C SER A 440 21.62 18.89 -2.27
N LEU A 441 20.71 19.85 -2.09
CA LEU A 441 19.93 20.45 -3.18
C LEU A 441 20.82 21.12 -4.24
N ASP A 442 21.94 21.71 -3.83
CA ASP A 442 22.81 22.48 -4.72
C ASP A 442 23.72 21.60 -5.57
N THR A 443 24.15 20.46 -5.02
CA THR A 443 25.25 19.67 -5.60
C THR A 443 24.90 18.22 -5.88
N GLY A 444 23.78 17.71 -5.35
CA GLY A 444 23.42 16.29 -5.41
C GLY A 444 24.29 15.37 -4.55
N GLN A 445 25.27 15.90 -3.81
CA GLN A 445 26.16 15.10 -2.96
C GLN A 445 25.41 14.50 -1.78
N VAL A 446 25.75 13.25 -1.45
CA VAL A 446 25.20 12.54 -0.28
C VAL A 446 25.65 13.25 0.99
N VAL A 447 24.69 13.63 1.82
CA VAL A 447 24.94 14.18 3.16
C VAL A 447 24.88 13.06 4.19
N TRP A 448 23.87 12.21 4.11
CA TRP A 448 23.74 11.01 4.93
C TRP A 448 22.82 9.98 4.25
N VAL A 449 22.92 8.73 4.68
CA VAL A 449 22.02 7.62 4.30
C VAL A 449 21.69 6.80 5.54
N GLN A 450 20.42 6.40 5.67
CA GLN A 450 19.98 5.45 6.69
C GLN A 450 19.31 4.26 6.00
N GLN A 451 19.96 3.10 6.06
CA GLN A 451 19.44 1.84 5.54
C GLN A 451 18.43 1.22 6.52
N PHE A 452 17.37 0.61 5.98
CA PHE A 452 16.31 -0.03 6.76
C PHE A 452 16.16 -1.53 6.52
N VAL A 453 16.75 -2.06 5.44
CA VAL A 453 16.86 -3.50 5.20
C VAL A 453 18.25 -3.79 4.66
N HIS A 454 19.03 -4.57 5.39
CA HIS A 454 20.32 -5.09 4.93
C HIS A 454 20.10 -6.20 3.93
N HIS A 455 20.74 -6.13 2.76
CA HIS A 455 20.66 -7.15 1.71
C HIS A 455 19.21 -7.60 1.43
N ASP A 456 18.38 -6.66 0.97
CA ASP A 456 16.94 -6.90 0.76
C ASP A 456 16.68 -7.98 -0.30
N LEU A 457 16.02 -9.07 0.10
CA LEU A 457 15.62 -10.17 -0.79
C LEU A 457 14.10 -10.32 -0.89
N TRP A 458 13.33 -9.32 -0.46
CA TRP A 458 11.90 -9.47 -0.20
C TRP A 458 11.02 -8.44 -0.90
N ASP A 459 11.61 -7.49 -1.64
CA ASP A 459 10.91 -6.30 -2.11
C ASP A 459 10.36 -5.48 -0.92
N MET A 460 11.25 -5.20 0.05
CA MET A 460 10.99 -4.33 1.20
C MET A 460 11.67 -2.97 1.04
N ASP A 461 11.50 -2.35 -0.12
CA ASP A 461 11.95 -0.99 -0.36
C ASP A 461 11.27 0.03 0.55
N THR A 462 11.78 1.27 0.52
CA THR A 462 11.18 2.40 1.22
C THR A 462 10.14 3.06 0.32
N PRO A 463 8.83 2.88 0.58
CA PRO A 463 7.84 3.12 -0.47
C PRO A 463 7.25 4.52 -0.42
N ALA A 464 7.52 5.32 0.62
CA ALA A 464 6.68 6.47 0.97
C ALA A 464 7.45 7.79 1.11
N GLN A 465 6.73 8.90 0.87
CA GLN A 465 7.26 10.24 1.10
C GLN A 465 7.61 10.48 2.57
N PRO A 466 8.84 10.94 2.89
CA PRO A 466 9.20 11.34 4.24
C PRO A 466 8.39 12.56 4.72
N SER A 467 7.91 12.56 5.95
CA SER A 467 7.25 13.73 6.57
C SER A 467 8.25 14.52 7.41
N LEU A 468 8.45 15.79 7.09
CA LEU A 468 9.39 16.68 7.77
C LEU A 468 8.65 17.54 8.80
N ILE A 469 9.06 17.48 10.06
CA ILE A 469 8.48 18.29 11.15
C ILE A 469 9.56 18.73 12.13
N ASP A 470 9.36 19.83 12.84
CA ASP A 470 10.19 20.14 14.01
C ASP A 470 9.56 19.47 15.23
N LEU A 471 10.18 18.38 15.69
CA LEU A 471 9.66 17.54 16.76
C LEU A 471 10.24 17.98 18.11
N ASP A 472 9.39 18.37 19.04
CA ASP A 472 9.78 18.60 20.43
C ASP A 472 10.09 17.27 21.11
N THR A 473 11.32 17.12 21.58
CA THR A 473 11.82 15.95 22.33
C THR A 473 12.24 16.36 23.75
N GLU A 474 12.58 15.39 24.60
CA GLU A 474 13.14 15.67 25.94
C GLU A 474 14.45 16.48 25.87
N ASN A 475 15.21 16.36 24.77
CA ASN A 475 16.46 17.07 24.54
C ASN A 475 16.26 18.43 23.84
N GLY A 476 15.00 18.87 23.71
CA GLY A 476 14.60 20.07 22.97
C GLY A 476 14.11 19.77 21.56
N PRO A 477 13.73 20.81 20.80
CA PRO A 477 13.28 20.66 19.42
C PRO A 477 14.35 20.06 18.51
N GLN A 478 13.98 19.07 17.69
CA GLN A 478 14.83 18.43 16.70
C GLN A 478 14.18 18.52 15.32
N PRO A 479 14.95 18.83 14.25
CA PRO A 479 14.42 18.81 12.90
C PRO A 479 14.24 17.34 12.49
N ALA A 480 13.00 16.82 12.57
CA ALA A 480 12.71 15.40 12.38
C ALA A 480 12.23 15.07 10.97
N LEU A 481 12.55 13.86 10.54
CA LEU A 481 12.01 13.15 9.38
C LEU A 481 11.32 11.89 9.88
N VAL A 482 10.03 11.73 9.59
CA VAL A 482 9.22 10.56 9.91
C VAL A 482 8.96 9.78 8.63
N ILE A 483 9.40 8.52 8.57
CA ILE A 483 9.29 7.70 7.37
C ILE A 483 8.78 6.28 7.67
N PRO A 484 7.61 5.91 7.13
CA PRO A 484 7.07 4.55 7.26
C PRO A 484 7.65 3.64 6.17
N THR A 485 7.77 2.35 6.46
CA THR A 485 8.39 1.39 5.53
C THR A 485 7.58 0.12 5.32
N LYS A 486 7.93 -0.68 4.30
CA LYS A 486 7.22 -1.93 3.98
C LYS A 486 7.33 -2.95 5.12
N GLN A 487 8.43 -2.99 5.89
CA GLN A 487 8.59 -3.92 7.02
C GLN A 487 7.66 -3.64 8.21
N GLY A 488 7.07 -2.45 8.30
CA GLY A 488 6.19 -2.05 9.41
C GLY A 488 6.83 -1.11 10.41
N ASP A 489 8.11 -0.83 10.29
CA ASP A 489 8.78 0.17 11.10
C ASP A 489 8.46 1.59 10.61
N VAL A 490 8.42 2.53 11.55
CA VAL A 490 8.40 3.97 11.24
C VAL A 490 9.65 4.56 11.89
N TYR A 491 10.56 5.03 11.06
CA TYR A 491 11.80 5.63 11.53
C TYR A 491 11.59 7.12 11.75
N VAL A 492 12.07 7.61 12.88
CA VAL A 492 12.09 9.04 13.22
C VAL A 492 13.55 9.44 13.36
N LEU A 493 14.04 10.18 12.37
CA LEU A 493 15.44 10.57 12.23
C LEU A 493 15.58 12.08 12.36
N ASN A 494 16.72 12.57 12.82
CA ASN A 494 17.11 13.95 12.61
C ASN A 494 17.37 14.14 11.11
N ARG A 495 16.61 15.01 10.45
CA ARG A 495 16.66 15.22 9.00
C ARG A 495 17.91 15.95 8.54
N GLU A 496 18.62 16.64 9.42
CA GLU A 496 19.90 17.29 9.12
C GLU A 496 21.05 16.27 9.12
N THR A 497 21.07 15.35 10.09
CA THR A 497 22.23 14.46 10.35
C THR A 497 22.00 12.99 9.97
N GLY A 498 20.76 12.55 9.83
CA GLY A 498 20.38 11.14 9.67
C GLY A 498 20.36 10.34 10.98
N GLU A 499 20.76 10.95 12.10
CA GLU A 499 20.82 10.26 13.38
C GLU A 499 19.42 9.90 13.91
N PRO A 500 19.23 8.70 14.49
CA PRO A 500 17.93 8.29 15.03
C PRO A 500 17.50 9.14 16.22
N ILE A 501 16.31 9.76 16.14
CA ILE A 501 15.63 10.37 17.29
C ILE A 501 14.98 9.26 18.13
N PHE A 502 14.35 8.29 17.47
CA PHE A 502 13.92 7.05 18.10
C PHE A 502 14.95 5.95 17.86
N PRO A 503 15.36 5.19 18.91
CA PRO A 503 16.41 4.20 18.79
C PRO A 503 16.18 3.19 17.66
N ILE A 504 17.24 2.90 16.92
CA ILE A 504 17.31 1.80 15.96
C ILE A 504 18.16 0.70 16.58
N THR A 505 17.67 -0.54 16.52
CA THR A 505 18.34 -1.73 17.07
C THR A 505 18.45 -2.82 16.03
N GLU A 506 19.45 -3.69 16.16
CA GLU A 506 19.66 -4.84 15.26
C GLU A 506 18.98 -6.11 15.79
N LEU A 507 18.17 -6.75 14.96
CA LEU A 507 17.55 -8.05 15.26
C LEU A 507 18.16 -9.17 14.41
N PRO A 508 18.49 -10.33 14.99
CA PRO A 508 18.89 -11.51 14.22
C PRO A 508 17.86 -11.88 13.14
N ALA A 509 18.35 -12.14 11.93
CA ALA A 509 17.52 -12.53 10.80
C ALA A 509 17.68 -14.03 10.48
N PRO A 510 16.62 -14.70 9.96
CA PRO A 510 16.75 -16.06 9.42
C PRO A 510 17.85 -16.16 8.36
N GLN A 511 18.57 -17.28 8.36
CA GLN A 511 19.75 -17.51 7.51
C GLN A 511 19.51 -18.65 6.53
N GLY A 512 20.37 -18.78 5.52
CA GLY A 512 20.28 -19.84 4.53
C GLY A 512 19.48 -19.38 3.32
N THR A 513 20.12 -19.45 2.16
CA THR A 513 19.68 -18.95 0.86
C THR A 513 19.90 -20.03 -0.20
N VAL A 514 19.59 -19.74 -1.46
CA VAL A 514 20.16 -20.51 -2.58
C VAL A 514 21.68 -20.34 -2.61
N GLU A 515 22.41 -21.33 -3.12
CA GLU A 515 23.89 -21.42 -3.06
C GLU A 515 24.61 -20.18 -3.62
N LEU A 516 24.00 -19.49 -4.58
CA LEU A 516 24.59 -18.30 -5.18
C LEU A 516 24.52 -17.07 -4.29
N ASP A 517 23.56 -17.00 -3.36
CA ASP A 517 23.25 -15.78 -2.62
C ASP A 517 23.53 -15.91 -1.12
N HIS A 518 23.34 -14.83 -0.37
CA HIS A 518 23.54 -14.78 1.08
C HIS A 518 22.42 -14.01 1.78
N ALA A 519 22.34 -14.11 3.11
CA ALA A 519 21.42 -13.31 3.91
C ALA A 519 22.21 -12.45 4.89
N ALA A 520 21.73 -11.25 5.19
CA ALA A 520 22.30 -10.43 6.25
C ALA A 520 22.09 -11.11 7.62
N PRO A 521 23.06 -11.03 8.55
CA PRO A 521 22.95 -11.66 9.86
C PRO A 521 21.91 -10.99 10.77
N THR A 522 21.71 -9.69 10.59
CA THR A 522 20.75 -8.87 11.36
C THR A 522 20.00 -7.92 10.44
N GLN A 523 18.93 -7.30 10.97
CA GLN A 523 18.14 -6.28 10.32
C GLN A 523 17.83 -5.14 11.31
N PRO A 524 17.82 -3.87 10.86
CA PRO A 524 17.55 -2.72 11.72
C PRO A 524 16.05 -2.59 12.01
N ILE A 525 15.71 -2.25 13.24
CA ILE A 525 14.32 -2.11 13.73
C ILE A 525 14.18 -0.81 14.51
N SER A 526 13.10 -0.07 14.26
CA SER A 526 12.77 1.17 14.96
C SER A 526 12.04 0.89 16.28
N ALA A 527 12.24 1.75 17.27
CA ALA A 527 11.44 1.74 18.50
C ALA A 527 9.95 2.02 18.24
N LEU A 528 9.61 2.75 17.18
CA LEU A 528 8.23 2.92 16.71
C LEU A 528 7.97 1.91 15.59
N THR A 529 7.24 0.84 15.90
CA THR A 529 7.05 -0.29 14.98
C THR A 529 5.63 -0.85 14.99
N PHE A 530 5.11 -1.10 13.79
CA PHE A 530 3.87 -1.83 13.51
C PHE A 530 4.14 -3.26 13.06
N ARG A 531 5.39 -3.72 13.12
CA ARG A 531 5.80 -5.06 12.70
C ARG A 531 4.96 -6.14 13.39
N PRO A 532 4.34 -7.07 12.64
CA PRO A 532 3.55 -8.11 13.25
C PRO A 532 4.45 -9.18 13.90
N PRO A 533 3.93 -9.96 14.87
CA PRO A 533 4.60 -11.18 15.30
C PRO A 533 4.73 -12.18 14.13
N ALA A 534 5.70 -13.09 14.23
CA ALA A 534 5.85 -14.17 13.26
C ALA A 534 4.59 -15.05 13.24
N MET A 535 4.07 -15.33 12.06
CA MET A 535 2.88 -16.16 11.90
C MET A 535 3.09 -17.60 12.38
N THR A 536 1.99 -18.18 12.82
CA THR A 536 1.90 -19.56 13.27
C THR A 536 0.78 -20.29 12.55
N GLU A 537 0.82 -21.62 12.59
CA GLU A 537 -0.25 -22.47 12.03
C GLU A 537 -1.65 -22.11 12.56
N LYS A 538 -1.73 -21.57 13.79
CA LYS A 538 -3.01 -21.22 14.45
C LYS A 538 -3.72 -20.07 13.75
N GLU A 539 -2.98 -19.18 13.09
CA GLU A 539 -3.50 -18.00 12.38
C GLU A 539 -3.88 -18.35 10.93
N MET A 540 -3.78 -19.62 10.54
CA MET A 540 -4.30 -20.08 9.26
C MET A 540 -5.81 -20.07 9.26
N TRP A 541 -6.36 -19.44 8.24
CA TRP A 541 -7.76 -19.20 7.97
C TRP A 541 -8.17 -19.89 6.67
N GLY A 542 -9.24 -19.42 6.05
CA GLY A 542 -10.03 -20.09 5.01
C GLY A 542 -11.50 -20.05 5.43
N ALA A 543 -12.45 -20.08 4.49
CA ALA A 543 -13.87 -19.90 4.84
C ALA A 543 -14.50 -21.12 5.53
N THR A 544 -13.91 -22.32 5.39
CA THR A 544 -14.41 -23.57 5.96
C THR A 544 -13.30 -24.36 6.65
N PRO A 545 -13.61 -25.41 7.47
CA PRO A 545 -12.58 -26.28 8.04
C PRO A 545 -11.73 -26.99 6.99
N LEU A 546 -12.26 -27.20 5.77
CA LEU A 546 -11.51 -27.84 4.68
C LEU A 546 -10.49 -26.87 4.09
N ASP A 547 -10.90 -25.62 3.84
CA ASP A 547 -10.00 -24.57 3.38
C ASP A 547 -8.94 -24.26 4.43
N GLN A 548 -9.34 -24.21 5.70
CA GLN A 548 -8.44 -23.99 6.82
C GLN A 548 -7.39 -25.09 6.95
N MET A 549 -7.79 -26.36 6.80
CA MET A 549 -6.84 -27.48 6.75
C MET A 549 -5.86 -27.31 5.59
N TRP A 550 -6.34 -26.92 4.41
CA TRP A 550 -5.51 -26.72 3.24
C TRP A 550 -4.49 -25.60 3.46
N CYS A 551 -4.92 -24.45 3.96
CA CYS A 551 -4.05 -23.33 4.28
C CYS A 551 -2.96 -23.70 5.29
N ARG A 552 -3.28 -24.55 6.26
CA ARG A 552 -2.28 -25.11 7.19
C ARG A 552 -1.29 -26.04 6.53
N ILE A 553 -1.74 -26.90 5.63
CA ILE A 553 -0.87 -27.77 4.84
C ILE A 553 0.09 -26.91 4.01
N GLN A 554 -0.44 -25.89 3.34
CA GLN A 554 0.36 -24.97 2.53
C GLN A 554 1.38 -24.23 3.38
N PHE A 555 0.97 -23.61 4.50
CA PHE A 555 1.87 -22.96 5.45
C PHE A 555 3.00 -23.86 5.92
N LYS A 556 2.69 -25.12 6.27
CA LYS A 556 3.68 -26.10 6.73
C LYS A 556 4.56 -26.67 5.60
N SER A 557 4.13 -26.52 4.35
CA SER A 557 4.91 -26.93 3.18
C SER A 557 5.87 -25.85 2.69
N LEU A 558 5.66 -24.59 3.10
CA LEU A 558 6.52 -23.46 2.78
C LEU A 558 7.62 -23.31 3.82
N ARG A 559 8.70 -22.63 3.44
CA ARG A 559 9.70 -22.16 4.39
C ARG A 559 9.20 -20.87 5.05
N TYR A 560 9.18 -20.84 6.39
CA TYR A 560 8.87 -19.64 7.16
C TYR A 560 9.48 -19.70 8.56
N GLU A 561 10.46 -18.83 8.80
CA GLU A 561 11.22 -18.70 10.05
C GLU A 561 11.05 -17.29 10.65
N GLY A 562 10.21 -16.46 10.04
CA GLY A 562 10.00 -15.05 10.37
C GLY A 562 9.98 -14.17 9.13
N GLN A 563 9.82 -12.85 9.33
CA GLN A 563 9.67 -11.85 8.25
C GLN A 563 10.78 -11.90 7.20
N TYR A 564 12.04 -12.01 7.64
CA TYR A 564 13.22 -12.03 6.77
C TYR A 564 13.65 -13.46 6.41
N THR A 565 12.70 -14.38 6.21
CA THR A 565 13.03 -15.72 5.69
C THR A 565 13.42 -15.58 4.21
N PRO A 566 14.64 -15.94 3.79
CA PRO A 566 15.05 -15.72 2.41
C PRO A 566 14.23 -16.55 1.39
N PRO A 567 14.00 -16.03 0.17
CA PRO A 567 13.37 -16.78 -0.92
C PRO A 567 14.05 -18.13 -1.20
N SER A 568 13.27 -19.12 -1.62
CA SER A 568 13.75 -20.49 -1.80
C SER A 568 13.01 -21.23 -2.92
N GLU A 569 13.61 -22.33 -3.41
CA GLU A 569 12.99 -23.20 -4.42
C GLU A 569 11.75 -23.94 -3.89
N GLN A 570 11.71 -24.21 -2.58
CA GLN A 570 10.54 -24.79 -1.89
C GLN A 570 9.34 -23.84 -1.87
N GLY A 571 9.59 -22.54 -2.03
CA GLY A 571 8.62 -21.49 -1.75
C GLY A 571 8.75 -21.00 -0.31
N THR A 572 8.72 -19.69 -0.17
CA THR A 572 8.91 -18.98 1.08
C THR A 572 7.69 -18.12 1.34
N LEU A 573 7.19 -18.14 2.57
CA LEU A 573 6.16 -17.21 3.00
C LEU A 573 6.81 -15.89 3.43
N VAL A 574 6.38 -14.77 2.86
CA VAL A 574 6.85 -13.44 3.21
C VAL A 574 5.72 -12.70 3.91
N TYR A 575 5.98 -12.24 5.13
CA TYR A 575 4.99 -11.58 5.98
C TYR A 575 5.65 -10.59 6.93
N PRO A 576 5.33 -9.28 6.85
CA PRO A 576 4.49 -8.63 5.83
C PRO A 576 5.01 -8.87 4.40
N GLY A 577 4.12 -9.09 3.44
CA GLY A 577 4.46 -9.38 2.04
C GLY A 577 4.79 -8.12 1.24
N ASN A 578 4.88 -8.24 -0.09
CA ASN A 578 5.36 -7.18 -1.01
C ASN A 578 4.60 -5.85 -0.93
N PHE A 579 3.30 -5.87 -0.55
CA PHE A 579 2.55 -4.63 -0.33
C PHE A 579 3.01 -3.84 0.91
N GLY A 580 3.81 -4.47 1.78
CA GLY A 580 4.30 -3.91 3.02
C GLY A 580 3.20 -3.67 4.04
N VAL A 581 3.59 -3.13 5.19
CA VAL A 581 2.65 -2.58 6.19
C VAL A 581 2.22 -1.17 5.82
N PHE A 582 3.17 -0.39 5.32
CA PHE A 582 2.93 0.89 4.68
C PHE A 582 3.47 0.82 3.25
N ASN A 583 2.81 1.53 2.34
CA ASN A 583 3.17 1.61 0.93
C ASN A 583 3.18 3.10 0.50
N TRP A 584 3.15 3.39 -0.81
CA TRP A 584 3.36 4.74 -1.38
C TRP A 584 2.46 5.85 -0.87
N GLY A 585 1.26 5.52 -0.40
CA GLY A 585 0.37 6.48 0.25
C GLY A 585 1.02 7.17 1.46
N GLY A 586 1.89 6.46 2.17
CA GLY A 586 2.56 6.92 3.37
C GLY A 586 1.60 7.16 4.53
N ILE A 587 1.95 8.15 5.35
CA ILE A 587 1.26 8.54 6.58
C ILE A 587 0.96 10.04 6.54
N ALA A 588 0.08 10.51 7.42
CA ALA A 588 -0.13 11.94 7.65
C ALA A 588 0.35 12.30 9.05
N VAL A 589 0.97 13.47 9.17
CA VAL A 589 1.56 13.96 10.43
C VAL A 589 0.99 15.34 10.74
N ASP A 590 0.52 15.54 11.96
CA ASP A 590 0.13 16.85 12.48
C ASP A 590 1.33 17.49 13.19
N PRO A 591 1.95 18.54 12.61
CA PRO A 591 3.12 19.17 13.19
C PRO A 591 2.80 20.11 14.38
N LYS A 592 1.54 20.53 14.56
CA LYS A 592 1.12 21.34 15.71
C LYS A 592 1.01 20.50 16.97
N ARG A 593 0.44 19.30 16.83
CA ARG A 593 0.15 18.38 17.94
C ARG A 593 1.19 17.27 18.09
N GLN A 594 2.06 17.11 17.08
CA GLN A 594 3.10 16.08 16.99
C GLN A 594 2.52 14.68 17.09
N LEU A 595 1.57 14.37 16.20
CA LEU A 595 0.92 13.07 16.09
C LEU A 595 0.96 12.55 14.66
N MET A 596 0.83 11.23 14.52
CA MET A 596 0.77 10.55 13.22
C MET A 596 -0.54 9.78 13.09
N PHE A 597 -1.13 9.80 11.91
CA PHE A 597 -2.24 8.95 11.48
C PHE A 597 -1.81 8.09 10.29
N GLY A 598 -2.09 6.79 10.35
CA GLY A 598 -1.70 5.85 9.28
C GLY A 598 -2.66 4.68 9.13
N MET A 599 -2.49 3.92 8.04
CA MET A 599 -3.25 2.72 7.72
C MET A 599 -2.33 1.49 7.60
N PRO A 600 -1.89 0.88 8.71
CA PRO A 600 -1.06 -0.33 8.61
C PRO A 600 -1.88 -1.50 8.07
N VAL A 601 -1.32 -2.21 7.10
CA VAL A 601 -1.92 -3.40 6.46
C VAL A 601 -1.04 -4.64 6.65
N TYR A 602 -1.63 -5.83 6.58
CA TYR A 602 -0.94 -7.08 6.90
C TYR A 602 -1.39 -8.18 5.95
N LEU A 603 -0.64 -8.37 4.87
CA LEU A 603 -0.88 -9.42 3.88
C LEU A 603 0.34 -10.32 3.72
N ALA A 604 0.12 -11.62 3.71
CA ALA A 604 1.16 -12.61 3.42
C ALA A 604 1.21 -12.94 1.92
N PHE A 605 2.43 -13.10 1.40
CA PHE A 605 2.71 -13.51 0.03
C PHE A 605 3.58 -14.75 0.02
N ILE A 606 3.50 -15.52 -1.06
CA ILE A 606 4.45 -16.59 -1.37
C ILE A 606 5.43 -16.05 -2.40
N GLN A 607 6.73 -16.21 -2.13
CA GLN A 607 7.81 -16.00 -3.09
C GLN A 607 8.52 -17.34 -3.33
N GLN A 608 8.56 -17.81 -4.57
CA GLN A 608 9.21 -19.07 -4.95
C GLN A 608 10.24 -18.84 -6.04
N LEU A 609 11.48 -19.26 -5.81
CA LEU A 609 12.52 -19.22 -6.83
C LEU A 609 12.36 -20.41 -7.79
N VAL A 610 12.35 -20.14 -9.09
CA VAL A 610 12.16 -21.15 -10.14
C VAL A 610 13.43 -21.22 -11.00
N LYS A 611 14.09 -22.38 -11.01
CA LYS A 611 15.27 -22.60 -11.87
C LYS A 611 14.90 -22.54 -13.35
N LYS A 612 15.72 -21.84 -14.14
CA LYS A 612 15.52 -21.62 -15.59
C LYS A 612 16.08 -22.75 -16.48
N ASP A 613 16.61 -23.83 -15.92
CA ASP A 613 17.33 -24.89 -16.66
C ASP A 613 16.42 -25.82 -17.49
N GLY A 614 15.91 -25.31 -18.61
CA GLY A 614 15.10 -26.07 -19.58
C GLY A 614 13.60 -26.11 -19.26
N SER A 615 13.17 -25.37 -18.25
CA SER A 615 11.78 -25.11 -17.89
C SER A 615 11.09 -24.24 -18.95
N ASP A 616 9.91 -24.67 -19.44
CA ASP A 616 9.02 -23.74 -20.15
C ASP A 616 8.39 -22.80 -19.12
N MET A 617 8.75 -21.52 -19.21
CA MET A 617 8.36 -20.49 -18.25
C MET A 617 6.95 -19.94 -18.55
N GLY A 618 6.34 -20.29 -19.68
CA GLY A 618 5.03 -19.73 -20.05
C GLY A 618 5.04 -18.20 -20.13
N ALA A 619 3.93 -17.58 -19.73
CA ALA A 619 3.82 -16.12 -19.67
C ALA A 619 4.55 -15.57 -18.43
N THR A 620 5.47 -14.64 -18.65
CA THR A 620 6.24 -13.97 -17.59
C THR A 620 6.05 -12.46 -17.67
N ASN A 621 6.48 -11.74 -16.62
CA ASN A 621 6.60 -10.28 -16.62
C ASN A 621 5.24 -9.61 -16.89
N GLN A 622 4.23 -9.99 -16.11
CA GLN A 622 2.83 -9.54 -16.25
C GLN A 622 2.39 -8.52 -15.18
N GLY A 623 3.32 -8.08 -14.32
CA GLY A 623 3.09 -7.13 -13.23
C GLY A 623 3.83 -7.52 -11.94
N GLU A 624 3.36 -7.01 -10.80
CA GLU A 624 3.89 -7.33 -9.46
C GLU A 624 3.56 -8.76 -8.97
N GLN A 625 2.75 -9.52 -9.71
CA GLN A 625 2.33 -10.88 -9.35
C GLN A 625 2.53 -11.85 -10.52
N GLY A 626 2.71 -13.11 -10.18
CA GLY A 626 3.00 -14.20 -11.11
C GLY A 626 4.50 -14.43 -11.28
N LEU A 627 4.85 -15.09 -12.39
CA LEU A 627 6.21 -15.47 -12.70
C LEU A 627 6.96 -14.33 -13.40
N ASN A 628 8.02 -13.85 -12.78
CA ASN A 628 8.92 -12.83 -13.34
C ASN A 628 10.26 -13.47 -13.71
N SER A 629 10.71 -13.21 -14.93
CA SER A 629 11.71 -14.04 -15.60
C SER A 629 13.14 -13.80 -15.13
N ASN A 630 13.40 -12.65 -14.50
CA ASN A 630 14.73 -12.19 -14.09
C ASN A 630 15.76 -12.47 -15.19
N GLU A 631 15.60 -11.88 -16.37
CA GLU A 631 16.54 -12.14 -17.46
C GLU A 631 18.00 -11.90 -17.05
N GLY A 632 18.88 -12.79 -17.52
CA GLY A 632 20.28 -12.83 -17.10
C GLY A 632 20.59 -13.43 -15.72
N ALA A 633 19.59 -13.75 -14.90
CA ALA A 633 19.71 -14.51 -13.65
C ALA A 633 19.48 -16.03 -13.85
N PRO A 634 19.98 -16.90 -12.95
CA PRO A 634 19.72 -18.35 -13.02
C PRO A 634 18.33 -18.76 -12.50
N TYR A 635 17.64 -17.87 -11.78
CA TYR A 635 16.31 -18.11 -11.22
C TYR A 635 15.34 -17.03 -11.67
N ALA A 636 14.15 -17.44 -12.07
CA ALA A 636 12.95 -16.60 -12.05
C ALA A 636 12.32 -16.60 -10.65
N VAL A 637 11.34 -15.74 -10.44
CA VAL A 637 10.59 -15.66 -9.17
C VAL A 637 9.08 -15.70 -9.43
N ASP A 638 8.37 -16.60 -8.76
CA ASP A 638 6.90 -16.65 -8.72
C ASP A 638 6.42 -15.97 -7.44
N MET A 639 5.68 -14.87 -7.59
CA MET A 639 5.14 -14.08 -6.47
C MET A 639 3.62 -14.11 -6.49
N ARG A 640 2.98 -14.54 -5.41
CA ARG A 640 1.51 -14.60 -5.35
C ARG A 640 0.97 -14.37 -3.95
N PRO A 641 -0.22 -13.78 -3.80
CA PRO A 641 -0.88 -13.69 -2.50
C PRO A 641 -1.08 -15.06 -1.86
N PHE A 642 -1.02 -15.15 -0.53
CA PHE A 642 -1.18 -16.40 0.18
C PHE A 642 -2.66 -16.81 0.31
N LEU A 643 -3.17 -17.44 -0.75
CA LEU A 643 -4.58 -17.83 -0.90
C LEU A 643 -4.75 -19.35 -0.98
N SER A 644 -5.94 -19.80 -0.58
CA SER A 644 -6.44 -21.16 -0.80
C SER A 644 -6.84 -21.40 -2.27
N PRO A 645 -7.11 -22.65 -2.70
CA PRO A 645 -7.59 -22.95 -4.05
C PRO A 645 -8.94 -22.33 -4.45
N LEU A 646 -9.62 -21.68 -3.50
CA LEU A 646 -10.86 -20.94 -3.72
C LEU A 646 -10.65 -19.41 -3.74
N ASP A 647 -9.39 -18.96 -3.88
CA ASP A 647 -8.97 -17.55 -3.84
C ASP A 647 -9.31 -16.83 -2.52
N ILE A 648 -9.47 -17.60 -1.44
CA ILE A 648 -9.73 -17.08 -0.10
C ILE A 648 -8.40 -16.94 0.64
N PRO A 649 -8.10 -15.79 1.28
CA PRO A 649 -6.87 -15.62 2.05
C PRO A 649 -6.66 -16.75 3.07
N CYS A 650 -5.44 -17.27 3.09
CA CYS A 650 -5.04 -18.27 4.08
C CYS A 650 -4.63 -17.67 5.42
N GLN A 651 -4.35 -16.37 5.46
CA GLN A 651 -4.09 -15.62 6.69
C GLN A 651 -5.42 -15.14 7.31
N GLN A 652 -5.57 -15.28 8.62
CA GLN A 652 -6.72 -14.78 9.35
C GLN A 652 -6.80 -13.23 9.30
N PRO A 653 -8.01 -12.64 9.12
CA PRO A 653 -8.22 -11.20 9.31
C PRO A 653 -8.05 -10.79 10.79
N PRO A 654 -7.90 -9.50 11.11
CA PRO A 654 -7.95 -8.34 10.20
C PRO A 654 -6.68 -8.10 9.39
N TRP A 655 -6.83 -7.69 8.14
CA TRP A 655 -5.72 -7.37 7.22
C TRP A 655 -5.41 -5.88 7.11
N GLY A 656 -6.24 -5.01 7.68
CA GLY A 656 -6.06 -3.55 7.60
C GLY A 656 -6.66 -2.83 8.78
N TYR A 657 -5.97 -1.78 9.21
CA TYR A 657 -6.31 -0.96 10.38
C TYR A 657 -6.16 0.53 10.07
N VAL A 658 -6.73 1.37 10.91
CA VAL A 658 -6.27 2.76 11.13
C VAL A 658 -5.56 2.83 12.47
N ALA A 659 -4.52 3.65 12.57
CA ALA A 659 -3.74 3.79 13.79
C ALA A 659 -3.31 5.23 14.03
N GLY A 660 -3.19 5.59 15.31
CA GLY A 660 -2.72 6.88 15.78
C GLY A 660 -1.50 6.73 16.68
N VAL A 661 -0.51 7.59 16.49
CA VAL A 661 0.77 7.57 17.22
C VAL A 661 1.03 8.94 17.83
N ASP A 662 1.48 8.98 19.08
CA ASP A 662 2.09 10.17 19.69
C ASP A 662 3.58 10.20 19.28
N LEU A 663 3.97 11.17 18.44
CA LEU A 663 5.34 11.25 17.94
C LEU A 663 6.33 11.80 18.97
N LYS A 664 5.88 12.31 20.12
CA LYS A 664 6.79 12.68 21.21
C LYS A 664 7.32 11.44 21.93
N THR A 665 6.48 10.42 22.08
CA THR A 665 6.79 9.21 22.85
C THR A 665 7.08 8.01 21.98
N GLY A 666 6.60 7.99 20.73
CA GLY A 666 6.66 6.84 19.84
C GLY A 666 5.61 5.77 20.18
N GLU A 667 4.60 6.10 20.99
CA GLU A 667 3.56 5.15 21.39
C GLU A 667 2.43 5.07 20.36
N ILE A 668 2.06 3.85 19.95
CA ILE A 668 0.83 3.58 19.21
C ILE A 668 -0.32 3.67 20.21
N VAL A 669 -1.08 4.77 20.18
CA VAL A 669 -2.12 5.07 21.18
C VAL A 669 -3.43 4.36 20.85
N TYR A 670 -3.78 4.23 19.57
CA TYR A 670 -4.93 3.44 19.14
C TYR A 670 -4.64 2.71 17.83
N LYS A 671 -5.37 1.61 17.62
CA LYS A 671 -5.39 0.84 16.39
C LYS A 671 -6.74 0.17 16.23
N HIS A 672 -7.47 0.49 15.17
CA HIS A 672 -8.82 -0.02 14.91
C HIS A 672 -8.88 -0.72 13.57
N THR A 673 -9.55 -1.86 13.53
CA THR A 673 -9.86 -2.58 12.29
C THR A 673 -10.49 -1.62 11.26
N ASN A 674 -10.13 -1.70 9.97
CA ASN A 674 -10.61 -0.77 8.95
C ASN A 674 -11.20 -1.44 7.69
N GLY A 675 -12.34 -0.93 7.23
CA GLY A 675 -13.01 -1.39 6.01
C GLY A 675 -13.82 -2.71 6.15
N THR A 676 -14.54 -3.02 5.07
CA THR A 676 -15.58 -4.06 5.01
C THR A 676 -15.41 -4.99 3.81
N ILE A 677 -16.04 -6.17 3.85
CA ILE A 677 -16.04 -7.13 2.73
C ILE A 677 -17.16 -6.91 1.71
N GLN A 678 -17.75 -5.71 1.67
CA GLN A 678 -18.93 -5.42 0.84
C GLN A 678 -18.67 -5.74 -0.64
N ASP A 679 -17.47 -5.43 -1.13
CA ASP A 679 -17.10 -5.59 -2.55
C ASP A 679 -16.20 -6.81 -2.81
N LEU A 680 -15.83 -7.54 -1.74
CA LEU A 680 -15.00 -8.74 -1.81
C LEU A 680 -15.79 -10.05 -1.72
N SER A 681 -17.10 -9.98 -1.50
CA SER A 681 -17.93 -11.15 -1.24
C SER A 681 -19.08 -11.30 -2.25
N PRO A 682 -19.49 -12.54 -2.61
CA PRO A 682 -20.61 -12.76 -3.53
C PRO A 682 -21.95 -12.19 -3.04
N LEU A 683 -22.07 -11.96 -1.73
CA LEU A 683 -23.22 -11.30 -1.10
C LEU A 683 -22.73 -9.98 -0.52
N PRO A 684 -23.11 -8.81 -1.08
CA PRO A 684 -22.53 -7.51 -0.72
C PRO A 684 -22.99 -7.03 0.65
N LEU A 685 -22.45 -7.65 1.70
CA LEU A 685 -22.73 -7.35 3.10
C LEU A 685 -21.57 -6.53 3.68
N PRO A 686 -21.83 -5.33 4.23
CA PRO A 686 -20.80 -4.44 4.78
C PRO A 686 -20.33 -4.92 6.17
N LEU A 687 -19.81 -6.14 6.25
CA LEU A 687 -19.25 -6.68 7.49
C LEU A 687 -17.83 -6.15 7.66
N LYS A 688 -17.59 -5.51 8.81
CA LYS A 688 -16.27 -5.01 9.20
C LYS A 688 -15.36 -6.21 9.50
N MET A 689 -14.37 -6.42 8.64
CA MET A 689 -13.42 -7.54 8.74
C MET A 689 -11.97 -7.05 8.82
N GLY A 690 -11.70 -5.79 8.45
CA GLY A 690 -10.35 -5.30 8.27
C GLY A 690 -9.82 -5.75 6.92
N VAL A 691 -10.08 -4.95 5.89
CA VAL A 691 -9.66 -5.28 4.53
C VAL A 691 -8.38 -4.54 4.18
N PRO A 692 -7.59 -5.05 3.22
CA PRO A 692 -6.42 -4.35 2.73
C PRO A 692 -6.77 -2.97 2.17
N GLY A 693 -5.76 -2.13 2.03
CA GLY A 693 -5.85 -0.89 1.30
C GLY A 693 -4.47 -0.37 0.91
N ILE A 694 -4.46 0.46 -0.12
CA ILE A 694 -3.26 1.11 -0.63
C ILE A 694 -3.63 2.54 -1.03
N GLY A 695 -2.87 3.51 -0.53
CA GLY A 695 -3.21 4.94 -0.64
C GLY A 695 -2.98 5.66 0.69
N GLY A 696 -2.86 6.99 0.64
CA GLY A 696 -2.46 7.81 1.79
C GLY A 696 -3.64 8.48 2.51
N PRO A 697 -3.47 8.84 3.80
CA PRO A 697 -4.39 9.72 4.51
C PRO A 697 -3.99 11.20 4.39
N VAL A 698 -4.88 12.08 4.83
CA VAL A 698 -4.64 13.52 5.08
C VAL A 698 -5.22 13.90 6.44
N ILE A 699 -4.54 14.76 7.19
CA ILE A 699 -5.03 15.34 8.46
C ILE A 699 -5.37 16.82 8.26
N THR A 700 -6.38 17.30 8.98
CA THR A 700 -6.78 18.71 9.03
C THR A 700 -6.61 19.29 10.44
N GLU A 701 -6.39 20.60 10.54
CA GLU A 701 -6.29 21.30 11.82
C GLU A 701 -7.53 21.11 12.69
N GLY A 702 -8.70 20.94 12.06
CA GLY A 702 -9.98 20.64 12.73
C GLY A 702 -10.01 19.31 13.49
N GLY A 703 -8.98 18.46 13.39
CA GLY A 703 -8.87 17.19 14.11
C GLY A 703 -9.54 16.02 13.39
N VAL A 704 -9.66 16.11 12.06
CA VAL A 704 -10.23 15.06 11.20
C VAL A 704 -9.17 14.52 10.24
N ALA A 705 -9.11 13.20 10.10
CA ALA A 705 -8.34 12.52 9.05
C ALA A 705 -9.27 11.98 7.96
N PHE A 706 -8.87 12.09 6.69
CA PHE A 706 -9.57 11.50 5.55
C PHE A 706 -8.73 10.40 4.90
N LEU A 707 -9.37 9.30 4.49
CA LEU A 707 -8.72 8.14 3.86
C LEU A 707 -9.72 7.37 2.98
N ALA A 708 -9.28 6.94 1.81
CA ALA A 708 -10.10 6.17 0.84
C ALA A 708 -9.45 4.88 0.33
N ALA A 709 -8.31 4.49 0.93
CA ALA A 709 -7.40 3.47 0.41
C ALA A 709 -7.95 2.03 0.43
N THR A 710 -8.95 1.73 1.26
CA THR A 710 -9.50 0.38 1.42
C THR A 710 -10.16 -0.14 0.15
N VAL A 711 -10.16 -1.46 -0.02
CA VAL A 711 -10.70 -2.14 -1.22
C VAL A 711 -12.24 -2.20 -1.29
N ASP A 712 -12.94 -1.52 -0.38
CA ASP A 712 -14.41 -1.46 -0.32
C ASP A 712 -14.97 -0.12 -0.81
N ASP A 713 -14.15 0.63 -1.57
CA ASP A 713 -14.55 1.81 -2.33
C ASP A 713 -15.29 2.89 -1.51
N TYR A 714 -14.82 3.20 -0.30
CA TYR A 714 -15.35 4.30 0.52
C TYR A 714 -14.29 5.37 0.76
N LEU A 715 -14.69 6.64 0.67
CA LEU A 715 -13.99 7.73 1.35
C LEU A 715 -14.52 7.81 2.78
N ARG A 716 -13.62 7.84 3.76
CA ARG A 716 -13.95 7.88 5.19
C ARG A 716 -13.32 9.08 5.87
N ALA A 717 -13.98 9.57 6.91
CA ALA A 717 -13.45 10.57 7.82
C ALA A 717 -13.38 10.01 9.24
N TYR A 718 -12.29 10.30 9.95
CA TYR A 718 -12.00 9.78 11.28
C TYR A 718 -11.72 10.91 12.25
N ASP A 719 -12.12 10.74 13.51
CA ASP A 719 -11.60 11.52 14.62
C ASP A 719 -10.10 11.20 14.79
N VAL A 720 -9.22 12.18 14.61
CA VAL A 720 -7.78 11.96 14.74
C VAL A 720 -7.41 11.48 16.13
N SER A 721 -8.13 11.92 17.18
CA SER A 721 -7.79 11.61 18.57
C SER A 721 -8.07 10.17 18.95
N THR A 722 -9.10 9.54 18.38
CA THR A 722 -9.54 8.18 18.77
C THR A 722 -9.49 7.16 17.64
N GLY A 723 -9.39 7.59 16.37
CA GLY A 723 -9.53 6.72 15.21
C GLY A 723 -10.96 6.28 14.92
N GLU A 724 -11.95 6.87 15.60
CA GLU A 724 -13.36 6.59 15.36
C GLU A 724 -13.78 7.06 13.96
N GLN A 725 -14.42 6.18 13.18
CA GLN A 725 -14.98 6.55 11.88
C GLN A 725 -16.26 7.38 12.09
N LEU A 726 -16.22 8.66 11.71
CA LEU A 726 -17.30 9.62 11.92
C LEU A 726 -18.22 9.78 10.71
N TRP A 727 -17.69 9.53 9.52
CA TRP A 727 -18.41 9.69 8.26
C TRP A 727 -17.84 8.79 7.17
N GLN A 728 -18.67 8.40 6.21
CA GLN A 728 -18.24 7.73 4.99
C GLN A 728 -19.13 8.07 3.79
N ALA A 729 -18.56 8.06 2.59
CA ALA A 729 -19.29 8.13 1.32
C ALA A 729 -18.85 7.00 0.37
N ARG A 730 -19.81 6.34 -0.28
CA ARG A 730 -19.52 5.31 -1.29
C ARG A 730 -18.98 5.99 -2.53
N LEU A 731 -17.81 5.58 -2.98
CA LEU A 731 -17.20 5.99 -4.24
C LEU A 731 -17.76 5.13 -5.38
N PRO A 732 -17.75 5.59 -6.63
CA PRO A 732 -18.16 4.78 -7.79
C PRO A 732 -17.09 3.78 -8.26
N ALA A 733 -15.86 3.92 -7.77
CA ALA A 733 -14.68 3.13 -8.10
C ALA A 733 -13.71 3.14 -6.90
N GLY A 734 -12.63 2.37 -6.97
CA GLY A 734 -11.63 2.30 -5.90
C GLY A 734 -10.96 3.66 -5.63
N GLY A 735 -10.84 3.99 -4.34
CA GLY A 735 -10.32 5.28 -3.85
C GLY A 735 -8.83 5.29 -3.53
N GLN A 736 -8.01 4.51 -4.26
CA GLN A 736 -6.59 4.32 -3.94
C GLN A 736 -5.72 5.58 -4.12
N ALA A 737 -6.26 6.74 -4.50
CA ALA A 737 -5.53 8.01 -4.44
C ALA A 737 -5.54 8.63 -3.02
N THR A 738 -4.52 9.41 -2.68
CA THR A 738 -4.54 10.20 -1.43
C THR A 738 -5.54 11.36 -1.56
N PRO A 739 -6.50 11.52 -0.61
CA PRO A 739 -7.40 12.66 -0.63
C PRO A 739 -6.64 13.98 -0.43
N MET A 740 -7.26 15.11 -0.81
CA MET A 740 -6.72 16.44 -0.52
C MET A 740 -7.83 17.42 -0.13
N THR A 741 -7.47 18.56 0.45
CA THR A 741 -8.43 19.57 0.91
C THR A 741 -7.95 20.99 0.59
N TYR A 742 -8.89 21.91 0.32
CA TYR A 742 -8.61 23.30 -0.03
C TYR A 742 -9.81 24.20 0.32
N LEU A 743 -9.66 25.52 0.16
CA LEU A 743 -10.79 26.46 0.20
C LEU A 743 -11.21 26.88 -1.22
N ASN A 744 -12.50 26.77 -1.49
CA ASN A 744 -13.10 27.28 -2.74
C ASN A 744 -13.19 28.82 -2.73
N SER A 745 -13.67 29.43 -3.82
CA SER A 745 -13.76 30.91 -3.93
C SER A 745 -14.70 31.56 -2.89
N LEU A 746 -15.62 30.78 -2.31
CA LEU A 746 -16.54 31.22 -1.27
C LEU A 746 -15.96 31.02 0.15
N GLY A 747 -14.72 30.53 0.25
CA GLY A 747 -14.08 30.23 1.52
C GLY A 747 -14.65 28.98 2.20
N GLU A 748 -15.31 28.07 1.48
CA GLU A 748 -15.78 26.79 2.02
C GLU A 748 -14.67 25.74 1.90
N GLN A 749 -14.45 24.98 2.97
CA GLN A 749 -13.53 23.85 2.93
C GLN A 749 -14.09 22.69 2.09
N MET A 750 -13.29 22.28 1.11
CA MET A 750 -13.57 21.20 0.18
C MET A 750 -12.65 20.02 0.48
N VAL A 751 -13.15 18.79 0.31
CA VAL A 751 -12.36 17.55 0.34
C VAL A 751 -12.51 16.84 -0.98
N VAL A 752 -11.41 16.57 -1.68
CA VAL A 752 -11.41 15.94 -3.02
C VAL A 752 -10.78 14.56 -2.95
N GLN A 753 -11.42 13.62 -3.65
CA GLN A 753 -10.94 12.27 -3.87
C GLN A 753 -10.94 11.94 -5.36
N VAL A 754 -9.83 11.40 -5.85
CA VAL A 754 -9.77 10.71 -7.15
C VAL A 754 -10.12 9.24 -6.91
N ALA A 755 -11.14 8.74 -7.60
CA ALA A 755 -11.62 7.37 -7.50
C ALA A 755 -11.52 6.71 -8.88
N GLY A 756 -10.42 6.01 -9.12
CA GLY A 756 -10.18 5.30 -10.39
C GLY A 756 -9.71 3.86 -10.29
N GLY A 757 -9.56 3.33 -9.07
CA GLY A 757 -9.30 1.91 -8.84
C GLY A 757 -7.84 1.48 -9.02
N HIS A 758 -7.62 0.19 -8.77
CA HIS A 758 -6.32 -0.45 -8.75
C HIS A 758 -6.39 -1.85 -9.35
N GLY A 759 -5.75 -2.05 -10.51
CA GLY A 759 -5.77 -3.33 -11.25
C GLY A 759 -5.31 -4.53 -10.41
N SER A 760 -4.15 -4.45 -9.78
CA SER A 760 -3.53 -5.58 -9.05
C SER A 760 -4.24 -5.98 -7.74
N VAL A 761 -5.05 -5.10 -7.15
CA VAL A 761 -5.84 -5.39 -5.93
C VAL A 761 -7.30 -5.72 -6.29
N GLY A 762 -7.70 -5.56 -7.55
CA GLY A 762 -9.01 -5.95 -8.05
C GLY A 762 -10.15 -5.01 -7.67
N THR A 763 -9.87 -3.76 -7.34
CA THR A 763 -10.94 -2.77 -7.06
C THR A 763 -11.59 -2.28 -8.35
N SER A 764 -12.82 -1.79 -8.23
CA SER A 764 -13.58 -1.26 -9.36
C SER A 764 -12.81 -0.15 -10.08
N ILE A 765 -12.51 -0.32 -11.37
CA ILE A 765 -11.82 0.69 -12.19
C ILE A 765 -12.78 1.82 -12.57
N GLY A 766 -12.30 3.07 -12.52
CA GLY A 766 -13.07 4.26 -12.86
C GLY A 766 -12.21 5.47 -13.22
N ASP A 767 -12.87 6.61 -13.41
CA ASP A 767 -12.25 7.85 -13.89
C ASP A 767 -12.76 9.10 -13.14
N TYR A 768 -13.17 8.93 -11.88
CA TYR A 768 -13.94 9.94 -11.15
C TYR A 768 -13.05 10.86 -10.30
N VAL A 769 -13.39 12.14 -10.29
CA VAL A 769 -12.90 13.14 -9.32
C VAL A 769 -14.11 13.69 -8.60
N ILE A 770 -14.14 13.59 -7.27
CA ILE A 770 -15.33 13.93 -6.47
C ILE A 770 -14.92 14.88 -5.35
N ALA A 771 -15.65 15.97 -5.19
CA ALA A 771 -15.49 16.90 -4.08
C ALA A 771 -16.65 16.81 -3.09
N TYR A 772 -16.34 17.00 -1.82
CA TYR A 772 -17.29 17.06 -0.72
C TYR A 772 -17.11 18.37 0.06
N LYS A 773 -18.20 18.88 0.63
CA LYS A 773 -18.18 20.05 1.52
C LYS A 773 -19.26 19.94 2.59
N LEU A 774 -19.19 20.79 3.61
CA LEU A 774 -20.25 20.87 4.62
C LEU A 774 -21.54 21.41 3.98
N LYS A 775 -22.65 20.71 4.25
CA LYS A 775 -23.98 21.20 3.91
C LYS A 775 -24.29 22.51 4.64
N ARG A 776 -24.84 23.49 3.91
CA ARG A 776 -25.29 24.77 4.46
C ARG A 776 -26.57 24.66 5.29
#